data_AF-A0A5E4R881-F1
#
_entry.id   AF-A0A5E4R881-F1
#
_cell.length_a   1.000
_cell.length_b   1.000
_cell.length_c   1.000
_cell.angle_alpha   90.00
_cell.angle_beta   90.00
_cell.angle_gamma   90.00
#
_symmetry.space_group_name_H-M   'P 1'
#
loop_
_entity.id
_entity.type
_entity.pdbx_description
1 polymer ?
#
loop_
_entity_poly.entity_id
_entity_poly.type
_entity_poly.pdbx_seq_one_letter_code
_entity_poly.pdbx_strand_id
1 'polypeptide(L)'
;MLSADFLYISSVISDENSSIMKPEDVKVLNFDHLTFWVGNAKTASSYFVTRFGFTPLAVKEASEDNPRLSYAVRLNKITIAFESPTKSHGEIAKDLEAHGDFVKDVAFEVNDLHELVKRSKKEGAVIVKDVTVEKDDHGTIKYAVLRTYGDNTHTLIDRSDYNGVFLPGYTAMEDDPLNKLLPDTNLTFIDHVEGNIGDGTLSDSVSWYERNLNMHKFWCVDYSHDLVPYSCINSASVINQNETVLLSMNEAAKGLRPSSKVTEFVKSLGTSGVEHIRSLKARGAEILTWPPKYYEMIKDKLKSSSVNVKETIEELEQENILIDFDEKGYMLQAFTKHLQARPTVFIEIIQRRNHKAASYYISRFGFEPLGYQGLETGSRRIVSHAVRLNKIIFILQAQYEPQETEFVKEVAFHGDFVKDVAFEVENLDFIVEYARKQGAVIVKDIWEESDKNGIVRMAVLKTYGDNTHTLIDKSKYRGSFLPGYQTQDSDPIQKFLPKVEINFIDHVVGNQPDNEMETAASWYEKCLQFHRFWSVDDKQIFTEYSALRSIVMANWEETVKMPINEPAPGKKKSQIQEYVEYYGGAGVQHIALNTEDIITAVENLRARGVDFLSIPSSYYTIIRDRLQHSKVKGFGAGNFKTLFESIEYEQERRGNL
;
A
#
# COMPACT_ATOMS: atom_id res chain seq x y z
N MET A 1 -1.42 -53.86 24.67
CA MET A 1 -1.26 -53.57 26.12
C MET A 1 -0.34 -52.35 26.18
N LEU A 2 -0.81 -51.18 26.63
CA LEU A 2 -1.16 -50.81 28.03
C LEU A 2 0.11 -50.74 28.89
N SER A 3 0.37 -49.70 29.69
CA SER A 3 -0.36 -48.45 30.03
C SER A 3 0.67 -47.31 30.28
N ALA A 4 0.36 -46.00 30.41
CA ALA A 4 -0.37 -45.33 31.50
C ALA A 4 0.08 -45.78 32.92
N ASP A 5 0.29 -44.91 33.92
CA ASP A 5 -0.02 -43.48 34.02
C ASP A 5 0.77 -42.81 35.19
N PHE A 6 0.31 -41.63 35.65
CA PHE A 6 0.56 -40.92 36.95
C PHE A 6 1.63 -39.80 36.98
N LEU A 7 1.36 -38.64 37.62
CA LEU A 7 0.09 -37.90 37.79
C LEU A 7 0.36 -36.43 38.20
N TYR A 8 -0.56 -35.52 37.86
CA TYR A 8 -0.63 -34.15 38.39
C TYR A 8 -0.85 -34.11 39.91
N ILE A 9 -0.23 -33.13 40.58
CA ILE A 9 -0.84 -32.40 41.71
C ILE A 9 -0.62 -30.90 41.46
N SER A 10 -1.69 -30.12 41.55
CA SER A 10 -1.67 -28.66 41.46
C SER A 10 -1.66 -28.01 42.85
N SER A 11 -1.14 -26.79 42.92
CA SER A 11 -1.55 -25.82 43.95
C SER A 11 -1.93 -24.52 43.25
N VAL A 12 -3.22 -24.19 43.26
CA VAL A 12 -3.75 -22.98 42.64
C VAL A 12 -3.38 -21.76 43.49
N ILE A 13 -2.78 -20.76 42.85
CA ILE A 13 -3.04 -19.36 43.19
C ILE A 13 -3.58 -18.74 41.91
N SER A 14 -4.79 -18.19 41.98
CA SER A 14 -5.46 -17.49 40.90
C SER A 14 -5.22 -15.99 41.04
N ASP A 15 -4.65 -15.38 40.01
CA ASP A 15 -4.75 -13.94 39.76
C ASP A 15 -5.17 -13.73 38.29
N GLU A 16 -5.92 -12.66 38.03
CA GLU A 16 -6.73 -12.51 36.82
C GLU A 16 -6.00 -11.74 35.70
N ASN A 17 -6.42 -12.00 34.46
CA ASN A 17 -6.20 -11.15 33.28
C ASN A 17 -4.76 -10.65 33.01
N SER A 18 -3.91 -11.55 32.51
CA SER A 18 -2.91 -11.15 31.49
C SER A 18 -2.87 -12.15 30.34
N SER A 19 -3.21 -11.67 29.13
CA SER A 19 -2.91 -12.41 27.90
C SER A 19 -1.43 -12.24 27.60
N ILE A 20 -0.62 -13.25 27.94
CA ILE A 20 0.81 -13.25 27.63
C ILE A 20 0.97 -13.19 26.10
N MET A 21 1.36 -12.02 25.58
CA MET A 21 1.70 -11.86 24.17
C MET A 21 2.84 -12.82 23.80
N LYS A 22 2.80 -13.36 22.58
CA LYS A 22 3.92 -14.09 22.03
C LYS A 22 5.06 -13.10 21.72
N PRO A 23 6.33 -13.56 21.70
CA PRO A 23 7.46 -12.75 21.23
C PRO A 23 7.33 -12.24 19.78
N GLU A 24 6.35 -12.75 19.03
CA GLU A 24 6.00 -12.38 17.65
C GLU A 24 5.02 -11.18 17.59
N ASP A 25 4.18 -11.00 18.61
CA ASP A 25 3.13 -9.97 18.67
C ASP A 25 3.68 -8.57 19.03
N VAL A 26 4.87 -8.54 19.63
CA VAL A 26 5.53 -7.36 20.22
C VAL A 26 6.28 -6.55 19.14
N LYS A 27 5.94 -5.26 18.97
CA LYS A 27 6.40 -4.44 17.83
C LYS A 27 6.29 -2.93 17.99
N VAL A 28 7.03 -2.23 17.13
CA VAL A 28 6.84 -0.82 16.76
C VAL A 28 5.52 -0.66 16.00
N LEU A 29 4.71 0.33 16.41
CA LEU A 29 3.41 0.67 15.84
C LEU A 29 3.48 1.83 14.85
N ASN A 30 4.09 2.96 15.23
CA ASN A 30 4.15 4.19 14.43
C ASN A 30 5.40 5.01 14.77
N PHE A 31 5.78 5.96 13.92
CA PHE A 31 6.59 7.11 14.32
C PHE A 31 5.77 7.96 15.31
N ASP A 32 6.36 8.30 16.47
CA ASP A 32 5.71 9.16 17.47
C ASP A 32 6.10 10.64 17.30
N HIS A 33 7.41 10.90 17.34
CA HIS A 33 7.99 12.21 17.09
C HIS A 33 9.47 12.07 16.69
N LEU A 34 10.05 13.16 16.17
CA LEU A 34 11.49 13.31 16.01
C LEU A 34 12.01 14.31 17.05
N THR A 35 13.16 14.04 17.66
CA THR A 35 13.85 15.02 18.51
C THR A 35 15.10 15.52 17.80
N PHE A 36 15.12 16.82 17.49
CA PHE A 36 16.28 17.52 16.99
C PHE A 36 17.01 18.21 18.14
N TRP A 37 18.33 18.04 18.22
CA TRP A 37 19.18 18.87 19.07
C TRP A 37 19.76 19.98 18.20
N VAL A 38 19.51 21.22 18.62
CA VAL A 38 19.81 22.42 17.83
C VAL A 38 20.41 23.54 18.69
N GLY A 39 21.21 24.41 18.08
CA GLY A 39 21.78 25.60 18.74
C GLY A 39 20.73 26.62 19.18
N ASN A 40 19.55 26.66 18.54
CA ASN A 40 18.42 27.50 18.96
C ASN A 40 17.05 26.90 18.59
N ALA A 41 16.44 26.22 19.56
CA ALA A 41 15.15 25.54 19.42
C ALA A 41 14.00 26.49 19.03
N LYS A 42 14.03 27.75 19.46
CA LYS A 42 13.01 28.74 19.11
C LYS A 42 13.12 29.18 17.65
N THR A 43 14.34 29.36 17.14
CA THR A 43 14.57 29.67 15.73
C THR A 43 14.31 28.45 14.83
N ALA A 44 14.73 27.25 15.24
CA ALA A 44 14.48 26.03 14.48
C ALA A 44 12.98 25.69 14.39
N SER A 45 12.24 25.71 15.51
CA SER A 45 10.78 25.51 15.50
C SER A 45 10.06 26.59 14.68
N SER A 46 10.44 27.86 14.82
CA SER A 46 9.89 28.96 13.98
C SER A 46 10.19 28.78 12.49
N TYR A 47 11.35 28.22 12.12
CA TYR A 47 11.63 27.83 10.73
C TYR A 47 10.68 26.73 10.25
N PHE A 48 10.40 25.71 11.07
CA PHE A 48 9.43 24.65 10.71
C PHE A 48 7.96 25.13 10.72
N VAL A 49 7.61 26.16 11.47
CA VAL A 49 6.30 26.83 11.38
C VAL A 49 6.21 27.64 10.08
N THR A 50 7.07 28.66 9.96
CA THR A 50 6.99 29.66 8.87
C THR A 50 7.36 29.09 7.51
N ARG A 51 8.38 28.23 7.46
CA ARG A 51 8.67 27.40 6.30
C ARG A 51 7.72 26.20 6.35
N PHE A 52 7.98 25.15 7.13
CA PHE A 52 7.36 23.82 6.93
C PHE A 52 5.84 23.70 7.09
N GLY A 53 5.14 24.72 7.59
CA GLY A 53 3.68 24.70 7.75
C GLY A 53 3.20 24.08 9.05
N PHE A 54 4.12 23.79 9.98
CA PHE A 54 3.76 23.26 11.29
C PHE A 54 3.05 24.30 12.14
N THR A 55 2.21 23.86 13.07
CA THR A 55 1.72 24.69 14.16
C THR A 55 2.61 24.52 15.40
N PRO A 56 2.80 25.57 16.21
CA PRO A 56 3.25 25.42 17.58
C PRO A 56 2.35 24.41 18.32
N LEU A 57 2.94 23.43 19.00
CA LEU A 57 2.20 22.43 19.78
C LEU A 57 2.35 22.71 21.27
N ALA A 58 3.59 22.67 21.76
CA ALA A 58 3.87 22.77 23.19
C ALA A 58 5.32 23.17 23.48
N VAL A 59 5.58 23.74 24.65
CA VAL A 59 6.92 24.10 25.14
C VAL A 59 7.20 23.42 26.48
N LYS A 60 8.43 22.97 26.70
CA LYS A 60 8.95 22.54 28.01
C LYS A 60 10.10 23.47 28.37
N GLU A 61 9.83 24.37 29.31
CA GLU A 61 10.80 25.35 29.79
C GLU A 61 11.96 24.68 30.54
N ALA A 62 13.11 25.33 30.55
CA ALA A 62 14.29 24.84 31.25
C ALA A 62 14.18 25.09 32.77
N SER A 63 14.69 24.14 33.55
CA SER A 63 14.83 24.25 35.02
C SER A 63 16.27 23.95 35.44
N GLU A 64 16.54 24.00 36.75
CA GLU A 64 17.87 23.66 37.29
C GLU A 64 18.23 22.19 37.02
N ASP A 65 17.26 21.29 37.25
CA ASP A 65 17.31 19.84 36.99
C ASP A 65 17.18 19.47 35.51
N ASN A 66 16.44 20.26 34.73
CA ASN A 66 16.25 20.08 33.28
C ASN A 66 16.85 21.26 32.50
N PRO A 67 18.18 21.34 32.30
CA PRO A 67 18.86 22.46 31.66
C PRO A 67 18.76 22.43 30.12
N ARG A 68 17.57 22.14 29.60
CA ARG A 68 17.24 22.17 28.17
C ARG A 68 15.88 22.82 27.97
N LEU A 69 15.76 23.61 26.92
CA LEU A 69 14.53 24.26 26.47
C LEU A 69 14.03 23.53 25.23
N SER A 70 12.80 23.02 25.27
CA SER A 70 12.24 22.17 24.22
C SER A 70 10.98 22.78 23.61
N TYR A 71 10.97 22.99 22.29
CA TYR A 71 9.81 23.44 21.51
C TYR A 71 9.28 22.31 20.62
N ALA A 72 8.08 21.83 20.90
CA ALA A 72 7.37 20.87 20.07
C ALA A 72 6.46 21.60 19.07
N VAL A 73 6.48 21.13 17.81
CA VAL A 73 5.63 21.59 16.72
C VAL A 73 4.95 20.39 16.06
N ARG A 74 3.75 20.58 15.47
CA ARG A 74 2.98 19.51 14.83
C ARG A 74 2.42 19.91 13.47
N LEU A 75 2.36 18.96 12.54
CA LEU A 75 1.70 19.09 11.25
C LEU A 75 1.00 17.78 10.89
N ASN A 76 -0.32 17.77 11.00
CA ASN A 76 -1.13 16.55 10.95
C ASN A 76 -0.57 15.46 11.89
N LYS A 77 -0.04 14.35 11.37
CA LYS A 77 0.58 13.28 12.20
C LYS A 77 2.06 13.50 12.50
N ILE A 78 2.72 14.48 11.89
CA ILE A 78 4.16 14.73 12.06
C ILE A 78 4.35 15.56 13.34
N THR A 79 5.11 15.07 14.31
CA THR A 79 5.51 15.83 15.51
C THR A 79 7.03 15.95 15.55
N ILE A 80 7.55 17.16 15.77
CA ILE A 80 9.00 17.39 15.94
C ILE A 80 9.23 18.22 17.20
N ALA A 81 10.14 17.75 18.06
CA ALA A 81 10.64 18.48 19.21
C ALA A 81 12.04 19.02 18.91
N PHE A 82 12.24 20.33 19.05
CA PHE A 82 13.55 20.97 18.97
C PHE A 82 14.04 21.27 20.39
N GLU A 83 15.22 20.77 20.77
CA GLU A 83 15.80 21.02 22.09
C GLU A 83 17.13 21.78 21.99
N SER A 84 17.35 22.74 22.89
CA SER A 84 18.61 23.46 23.06
C SER A 84 19.08 23.44 24.51
N PRO A 85 20.40 23.38 24.77
CA PRO A 85 20.94 23.47 26.12
C PRO A 85 20.86 24.90 26.65
N THR A 86 20.56 25.06 27.94
CA THR A 86 20.66 26.36 28.64
C THR A 86 21.95 26.54 29.43
N LYS A 87 22.83 25.52 29.43
CA LYS A 87 24.18 25.53 30.01
C LYS A 87 25.21 25.31 28.91
N SER A 88 26.38 25.94 29.00
CA SER A 88 27.48 25.87 28.02
C SER A 88 28.24 24.54 28.00
N HIS A 89 27.75 23.52 28.71
CA HIS A 89 28.38 22.23 28.93
C HIS A 89 27.31 21.18 29.25
N GLY A 90 27.61 19.91 28.96
CA GLY A 90 26.68 18.79 29.05
C GLY A 90 26.58 18.05 27.71
N GLU A 91 25.77 16.99 27.68
CA GLU A 91 25.65 16.09 26.51
C GLU A 91 25.21 16.84 25.24
N ILE A 92 24.11 17.61 25.33
CA ILE A 92 23.59 18.38 24.18
C ILE A 92 24.64 19.37 23.65
N ALA A 93 25.38 20.05 24.52
CA ALA A 93 26.39 21.02 24.10
C ALA A 93 27.59 20.35 23.39
N LYS A 94 28.05 19.20 23.90
CA LYS A 94 29.10 18.37 23.28
C LYS A 94 28.67 17.87 21.90
N ASP A 95 27.45 17.33 21.80
CA ASP A 95 26.96 16.73 20.57
C ASP A 95 26.68 17.81 19.50
N LEU A 96 26.20 19.00 19.90
CA LEU A 96 26.10 20.17 19.00
C LEU A 96 27.45 20.66 18.47
N GLU A 97 28.51 20.65 19.30
CA GLU A 97 29.87 20.97 18.84
C GLU A 97 30.33 19.97 17.76
N ALA A 98 30.13 18.67 18.01
CA ALA A 98 30.47 17.60 17.08
C ALA A 98 29.68 17.69 15.76
N HIS A 99 28.35 17.81 15.83
CA HIS A 99 27.44 17.54 14.70
C HIS A 99 26.82 18.79 14.05
N GLY A 100 26.74 19.92 14.75
CA GLY A 100 25.84 21.02 14.38
C GLY A 100 24.39 20.70 14.74
N ASP A 101 23.43 21.33 14.06
CA ASP A 101 22.00 21.07 14.26
C ASP A 101 21.62 19.71 13.63
N PHE A 102 21.14 18.75 14.42
CA PHE A 102 20.93 17.36 13.97
C PHE A 102 19.73 16.67 14.63
N VAL A 103 19.22 15.60 14.00
CA VAL A 103 18.26 14.69 14.65
C VAL A 103 19.02 13.85 15.67
N LYS A 104 18.62 13.91 16.94
CA LYS A 104 19.15 13.05 18.02
C LYS A 104 18.34 11.76 18.14
N ASP A 105 17.01 11.86 18.21
CA ASP A 105 16.12 10.73 18.46
C ASP A 105 15.04 10.58 17.39
N VAL A 106 14.73 9.34 17.02
CA VAL A 106 13.56 8.96 16.23
C VAL A 106 12.68 8.08 17.12
N ALA A 107 11.59 8.63 17.65
CA ALA A 107 10.76 7.98 18.65
C ALA A 107 9.69 7.09 18.00
N PHE A 108 9.41 5.94 18.64
CA PHE A 108 8.47 4.94 18.16
C PHE A 108 7.39 4.62 19.20
N GLU A 109 6.14 4.74 18.80
CA GLU A 109 5.01 4.17 19.55
C GLU A 109 5.13 2.63 19.53
N VAL A 110 4.93 1.97 20.67
CA VAL A 110 5.08 0.50 20.80
C VAL A 110 3.91 -0.12 21.58
N ASN A 111 3.55 -1.38 21.26
CA ASN A 111 2.47 -2.08 21.97
C ASN A 111 2.89 -2.75 23.28
N ASP A 112 4.14 -3.23 23.38
CA ASP A 112 4.76 -3.68 24.63
C ASP A 112 6.18 -3.14 24.76
N LEU A 113 6.31 -2.07 25.55
CA LEU A 113 7.59 -1.44 25.88
C LEU A 113 8.50 -2.36 26.71
N HIS A 114 7.93 -3.13 27.64
CA HIS A 114 8.72 -3.93 28.58
C HIS A 114 9.38 -5.11 27.86
N GLU A 115 8.64 -5.81 26.99
CA GLU A 115 9.20 -6.93 26.24
C GLU A 115 10.17 -6.48 25.13
N LEU A 116 9.94 -5.35 24.44
CA LEU A 116 10.92 -4.78 23.50
C LEU A 116 12.23 -4.41 24.19
N VAL A 117 12.19 -3.76 25.36
CA VAL A 117 13.41 -3.39 26.10
C VAL A 117 14.11 -4.63 26.67
N LYS A 118 13.36 -5.62 27.16
CA LYS A 118 13.88 -6.92 27.61
C LYS A 118 14.56 -7.71 26.48
N ARG A 119 13.94 -7.75 25.30
CA ARG A 119 14.53 -8.31 24.07
C ARG A 119 15.80 -7.55 23.66
N SER A 120 15.74 -6.22 23.62
CA SER A 120 16.88 -5.39 23.22
C SER A 120 18.09 -5.56 24.16
N LYS A 121 17.87 -5.68 25.47
CA LYS A 121 18.92 -6.04 26.45
C LYS A 121 19.53 -7.42 26.17
N LYS A 122 18.71 -8.42 25.83
CA LYS A 122 19.15 -9.79 25.52
C LYS A 122 19.98 -9.84 24.23
N GLU A 123 19.61 -9.08 23.21
CA GLU A 123 20.31 -9.01 21.92
C GLU A 123 21.51 -8.04 21.91
N GLY A 124 21.77 -7.35 23.03
CA GLY A 124 22.98 -6.57 23.26
C GLY A 124 22.89 -5.06 22.93
N ALA A 125 21.69 -4.51 22.72
CA ALA A 125 21.54 -3.06 22.54
C ALA A 125 21.93 -2.27 23.80
N VAL A 126 22.54 -1.11 23.61
CA VAL A 126 22.89 -0.19 24.68
C VAL A 126 21.65 0.61 25.07
N ILE A 127 21.11 0.31 26.25
CA ILE A 127 20.00 1.04 26.87
C ILE A 127 20.57 2.30 27.51
N VAL A 128 20.26 3.47 26.94
CA VAL A 128 20.66 4.80 27.44
C VAL A 128 19.79 5.19 28.64
N LYS A 129 18.49 4.89 28.57
CA LYS A 129 17.54 5.06 29.68
C LYS A 129 16.63 3.84 29.75
N ASP A 130 16.62 3.16 30.89
CA ASP A 130 15.75 2.00 31.14
C ASP A 130 14.28 2.44 31.27
N VAL A 131 13.35 1.47 31.31
CA VAL A 131 11.90 1.74 31.33
C VAL A 131 11.55 2.69 32.48
N THR A 132 11.20 3.91 32.08
CA THR A 132 10.92 5.06 32.92
C THR A 132 9.45 5.39 32.84
N VAL A 133 8.88 5.80 33.97
CA VAL A 133 7.47 6.23 34.07
C VAL A 133 7.44 7.70 34.48
N GLU A 134 6.80 8.54 33.67
CA GLU A 134 6.54 9.94 33.97
C GLU A 134 5.02 10.20 33.99
N LYS A 135 4.57 11.11 34.85
CA LYS A 135 3.14 11.39 35.07
C LYS A 135 2.89 12.89 35.22
N ASP A 136 1.70 13.32 34.79
CA ASP A 136 1.10 14.62 35.10
C ASP A 136 -0.43 14.46 35.24
N ASP A 137 -1.17 15.57 35.33
CA ASP A 137 -2.64 15.58 35.47
C ASP A 137 -3.40 14.97 34.26
N HIS A 138 -2.70 14.66 33.16
CA HIS A 138 -3.24 14.04 31.95
C HIS A 138 -2.89 12.55 31.78
N GLY A 139 -2.20 11.94 32.76
CA GLY A 139 -2.02 10.49 32.86
C GLY A 139 -0.57 10.03 32.98
N THR A 140 -0.26 8.85 32.41
CA THR A 140 1.04 8.17 32.51
C THR A 140 1.68 7.93 31.14
N ILE A 141 2.90 8.43 30.94
CA ILE A 141 3.80 7.96 29.88
C ILE A 141 4.77 6.92 30.44
N LYS A 142 4.99 5.84 29.70
CA LYS A 142 6.13 4.93 29.91
C LYS A 142 7.04 5.00 28.69
N TYR A 143 8.35 5.08 28.90
CA TYR A 143 9.31 5.09 27.78
C TYR A 143 10.68 4.52 28.16
N ALA A 144 11.47 4.14 27.15
CA ALA A 144 12.87 3.77 27.28
C ALA A 144 13.66 4.30 26.08
N VAL A 145 14.96 4.56 26.27
CA VAL A 145 15.83 5.13 25.24
C VAL A 145 16.97 4.16 24.92
N LEU A 146 17.07 3.76 23.65
CA LEU A 146 18.07 2.83 23.13
C LEU A 146 19.03 3.58 22.20
N ARG A 147 20.34 3.27 22.21
CA ARG A 147 21.28 3.79 21.21
C ARG A 147 21.32 2.90 19.97
N THR A 148 21.25 3.53 18.80
CA THR A 148 21.37 2.90 17.46
C THR A 148 22.75 3.21 16.85
N TYR A 149 22.85 3.42 15.54
CA TYR A 149 24.04 3.90 14.85
C TYR A 149 24.52 5.29 15.34
N GLY A 150 25.83 5.52 15.27
CA GLY A 150 26.45 6.80 15.64
C GLY A 150 26.09 7.25 17.07
N ASP A 151 25.69 8.50 17.20
CA ASP A 151 25.27 9.12 18.45
C ASP A 151 23.72 9.26 18.55
N ASN A 152 22.99 8.60 17.63
CA ASN A 152 21.53 8.59 17.56
C ASN A 152 20.87 7.61 18.55
N THR A 153 19.64 7.94 18.95
CA THR A 153 18.80 7.12 19.82
C THR A 153 17.42 6.85 19.24
N HIS A 154 16.74 5.85 19.83
CA HIS A 154 15.32 5.58 19.66
C HIS A 154 14.64 5.58 21.02
N THR A 155 13.69 6.50 21.20
CA THR A 155 12.76 6.50 22.32
C THR A 155 11.58 5.59 21.99
N LEU A 156 11.52 4.42 22.62
CA LEU A 156 10.35 3.55 22.58
C LEU A 156 9.33 4.07 23.60
N ILE A 157 8.09 4.34 23.19
CA ILE A 157 7.08 4.98 24.04
C ILE A 157 5.73 4.25 24.02
N ASP A 158 5.19 4.04 25.22
CA ASP A 158 3.82 3.60 25.47
C ASP A 158 3.01 4.82 25.95
N ARG A 159 1.98 5.15 25.16
CA ARG A 159 1.06 6.28 25.36
C ARG A 159 -0.34 5.87 25.83
N SER A 160 -0.58 4.59 26.08
CA SER A 160 -1.93 4.03 26.29
C SER A 160 -2.72 4.65 27.44
N ASP A 161 -2.04 5.26 28.42
CA ASP A 161 -2.60 5.91 29.61
C ASP A 161 -2.35 7.44 29.63
N TYR A 162 -2.11 8.10 28.49
CA TYR A 162 -1.77 9.54 28.44
C TYR A 162 -2.57 10.35 27.42
N ASN A 163 -3.20 11.44 27.88
CA ASN A 163 -4.05 12.32 27.07
C ASN A 163 -3.56 13.80 27.05
N GLY A 164 -2.32 14.06 27.47
CA GLY A 164 -1.74 15.41 27.49
C GLY A 164 -1.26 15.88 26.10
N VAL A 165 -1.00 17.19 25.97
CA VAL A 165 -0.72 17.85 24.67
C VAL A 165 0.46 17.24 23.89
N PHE A 166 1.49 16.78 24.60
CA PHE A 166 2.63 16.08 24.01
C PHE A 166 3.30 15.07 24.96
N LEU A 167 3.93 15.52 26.04
CA LEU A 167 4.65 14.70 27.02
C LEU A 167 4.64 15.39 28.40
N PRO A 168 4.84 14.65 29.51
CA PRO A 168 4.85 15.22 30.85
C PRO A 168 5.73 16.47 31.01
N GLY A 169 5.12 17.53 31.56
CA GLY A 169 5.77 18.82 31.78
C GLY A 169 5.93 19.70 30.53
N TYR A 170 5.33 19.36 29.39
CA TYR A 170 5.12 20.29 28.28
C TYR A 170 3.79 21.06 28.47
N THR A 171 3.81 22.38 28.28
CA THR A 171 2.62 23.24 28.28
C THR A 171 2.21 23.61 26.84
N ALA A 172 0.91 23.66 26.57
CA ALA A 172 0.40 23.98 25.23
C ALA A 172 0.78 25.40 24.78
N MET A 173 1.03 25.58 23.48
CA MET A 173 1.33 26.88 22.87
C MET A 173 0.13 27.45 22.10
N GLU A 174 0.09 28.78 21.96
CA GLU A 174 -0.77 29.45 20.98
C GLU A 174 -0.23 29.27 19.55
N ASP A 175 -1.13 29.18 18.57
CA ASP A 175 -0.77 29.08 17.15
C ASP A 175 -0.18 30.40 16.60
N ASP A 176 0.79 30.28 15.69
CA ASP A 176 1.48 31.42 15.09
C ASP A 176 0.53 32.16 14.12
N PRO A 177 0.32 33.49 14.27
CA PRO A 177 -0.52 34.27 13.34
C PRO A 177 -0.17 34.10 11.85
N LEU A 178 1.07 33.76 11.51
CA LEU A 178 1.51 33.50 10.14
C LEU A 178 0.86 32.25 9.52
N ASN A 179 0.46 31.25 10.31
CA ASN A 179 -0.22 30.06 9.79
C ASN A 179 -1.62 30.36 9.21
N LYS A 180 -2.22 31.50 9.58
CA LYS A 180 -3.49 31.99 9.02
C LYS A 180 -3.30 32.84 7.75
N LEU A 181 -2.05 33.13 7.38
CA LEU A 181 -1.68 33.99 6.25
C LEU A 181 -0.91 33.24 5.15
N LEU A 182 -0.26 32.13 5.49
CA LEU A 182 0.53 31.30 4.58
C LEU A 182 -0.29 30.09 4.08
N PRO A 183 -0.13 29.67 2.81
CA PRO A 183 -0.90 28.56 2.24
C PRO A 183 -0.57 27.22 2.92
N ASP A 184 -1.51 26.26 2.87
CA ASP A 184 -1.30 24.89 3.36
C ASP A 184 -0.22 24.17 2.54
N THR A 185 0.56 23.32 3.19
CA THR A 185 1.63 22.49 2.60
C THR A 185 1.17 21.07 2.31
N ASN A 186 -0.04 20.69 2.75
CA ASN A 186 -0.69 19.38 2.55
C ASN A 186 0.13 18.17 3.08
N LEU A 187 1.00 18.42 4.07
CA LEU A 187 1.84 17.42 4.71
C LEU A 187 1.09 16.58 5.74
N THR A 188 1.05 15.26 5.56
CA THR A 188 0.15 14.37 6.30
C THR A 188 0.84 13.52 7.38
N PHE A 189 1.97 12.88 7.09
CA PHE A 189 2.71 11.96 7.97
C PHE A 189 4.20 11.83 7.56
N ILE A 190 5.00 11.09 8.33
CA ILE A 190 6.39 10.71 8.00
C ILE A 190 6.35 9.43 7.14
N ASP A 191 6.87 9.47 5.90
CA ASP A 191 6.94 8.29 5.01
C ASP A 191 7.95 7.26 5.53
N HIS A 192 9.16 7.75 5.74
CA HIS A 192 10.34 7.02 6.19
C HIS A 192 11.34 8.01 6.80
N VAL A 193 12.42 7.49 7.39
CA VAL A 193 13.58 8.28 7.83
C VAL A 193 14.85 7.58 7.34
N GLU A 194 15.75 8.32 6.68
CA GLU A 194 16.99 7.79 6.12
C GLU A 194 18.19 8.06 7.05
N GLY A 195 19.10 7.09 7.20
CA GLY A 195 20.31 7.18 8.02
C GLY A 195 21.58 6.87 7.23
N ASN A 196 22.46 7.85 7.08
CA ASN A 196 23.77 7.68 6.47
C ASN A 196 24.76 7.16 7.53
N ILE A 197 25.48 6.10 7.19
CA ILE A 197 26.30 5.33 8.13
C ILE A 197 27.74 5.12 7.61
N GLY A 198 28.67 4.90 8.53
CA GLY A 198 30.08 4.65 8.21
C GLY A 198 30.31 3.39 7.36
N ASP A 199 31.27 3.48 6.44
CA ASP A 199 31.64 2.45 5.47
C ASP A 199 31.79 1.05 6.10
N GLY A 200 31.06 0.06 5.57
CA GLY A 200 31.11 -1.34 6.01
C GLY A 200 30.22 -1.66 7.22
N THR A 201 29.41 -0.72 7.71
CA THR A 201 28.51 -0.93 8.87
C THR A 201 27.04 -1.19 8.49
N LEU A 202 26.71 -1.30 7.19
CA LEU A 202 25.31 -1.47 6.75
C LEU A 202 24.66 -2.76 7.25
N SER A 203 25.36 -3.89 7.17
CA SER A 203 24.82 -5.17 7.65
C SER A 203 24.55 -5.16 9.16
N ASP A 204 25.46 -4.58 9.95
CA ASP A 204 25.30 -4.48 11.41
C ASP A 204 24.21 -3.50 11.81
N SER A 205 24.11 -2.36 11.12
CA SER A 205 23.08 -1.34 11.33
C SER A 205 21.69 -1.89 11.02
N VAL A 206 21.50 -2.57 9.88
CA VAL A 206 20.22 -3.23 9.53
C VAL A 206 19.88 -4.32 10.54
N SER A 207 20.84 -5.21 10.83
CA SER A 207 20.65 -6.33 11.76
C SER A 207 20.43 -5.88 13.21
N TRP A 208 20.66 -4.60 13.55
CA TRP A 208 20.28 -4.02 14.84
C TRP A 208 18.75 -3.90 14.96
N TYR A 209 18.05 -3.44 13.91
CA TYR A 209 16.60 -3.27 13.93
C TYR A 209 15.86 -4.61 13.93
N GLU A 210 16.36 -5.59 13.17
CA GLU A 210 15.77 -6.93 13.09
C GLU A 210 15.87 -7.68 14.43
N ARG A 211 17.04 -7.61 15.09
CA ARG A 211 17.24 -8.23 16.40
C ARG A 211 16.48 -7.51 17.52
N ASN A 212 16.62 -6.19 17.63
CA ASN A 212 16.13 -5.45 18.80
C ASN A 212 14.64 -5.05 18.69
N LEU A 213 14.21 -4.52 17.54
CA LEU A 213 12.89 -3.89 17.37
C LEU A 213 11.86 -4.74 16.62
N ASN A 214 12.21 -5.99 16.26
CA ASN A 214 11.32 -6.93 15.55
C ASN A 214 10.84 -6.41 14.18
N MET A 215 11.65 -5.55 13.54
CA MET A 215 11.49 -5.10 12.16
C MET A 215 12.07 -6.15 11.20
N HIS A 216 11.84 -6.01 9.90
CA HIS A 216 12.42 -6.87 8.87
C HIS A 216 13.06 -6.05 7.75
N LYS A 217 14.15 -6.54 7.15
CA LYS A 217 14.67 -6.02 5.88
C LYS A 217 13.58 -6.04 4.81
N PHE A 218 13.29 -4.87 4.25
CA PHE A 218 12.23 -4.62 3.28
C PHE A 218 12.77 -4.51 1.85
N TRP A 219 13.87 -3.79 1.66
CA TRP A 219 14.43 -3.46 0.35
C TRP A 219 15.95 -3.31 0.44
N CYS A 220 16.65 -3.62 -0.66
CA CYS A 220 18.09 -3.40 -0.80
C CYS A 220 18.43 -3.02 -2.24
N VAL A 221 19.37 -2.10 -2.39
CA VAL A 221 20.04 -1.77 -3.65
C VAL A 221 21.55 -1.71 -3.39
N ASP A 222 22.33 -2.28 -4.29
CA ASP A 222 23.78 -2.18 -4.31
C ASP A 222 24.26 -1.30 -5.46
N TYR A 223 25.54 -0.90 -5.39
CA TYR A 223 26.19 -0.07 -6.40
C TYR A 223 26.20 -0.64 -7.83
N SER A 224 25.83 -1.91 -8.06
CA SER A 224 25.72 -2.44 -9.43
C SER A 224 24.49 -1.90 -10.19
N HIS A 225 23.54 -1.33 -9.45
CA HIS A 225 22.35 -0.65 -9.97
C HIS A 225 22.57 0.87 -10.12
N ASP A 226 23.63 1.44 -9.54
CA ASP A 226 23.95 2.87 -9.63
C ASP A 226 24.46 3.22 -11.04
N LEU A 227 23.57 3.80 -11.87
CA LEU A 227 23.87 4.22 -13.24
C LEU A 227 24.88 5.38 -13.36
N VAL A 228 25.33 5.95 -12.24
CA VAL A 228 26.26 7.09 -12.21
C VAL A 228 27.65 6.63 -11.75
N PRO A 229 28.61 6.40 -12.66
CA PRO A 229 29.87 5.72 -12.33
C PRO A 229 30.82 6.54 -11.43
N TYR A 230 30.47 7.77 -11.07
CA TYR A 230 31.34 8.67 -10.32
C TYR A 230 31.27 8.50 -8.81
N SER A 231 30.10 8.24 -8.24
CA SER A 231 29.87 8.15 -6.80
C SER A 231 28.67 7.24 -6.59
N CYS A 232 28.86 6.16 -5.83
CA CYS A 232 27.85 5.13 -5.62
C CYS A 232 27.57 4.92 -4.12
N ILE A 233 26.45 4.29 -3.80
CA ILE A 233 26.06 3.88 -2.44
C ILE A 233 25.62 2.40 -2.43
N ASN A 234 25.60 1.80 -1.25
CA ASN A 234 24.72 0.67 -0.97
C ASN A 234 23.60 1.18 -0.06
N SER A 235 22.35 0.78 -0.33
CA SER A 235 21.20 1.13 0.49
C SER A 235 20.44 -0.12 0.94
N ALA A 236 19.98 -0.13 2.18
CA ALA A 236 19.10 -1.16 2.70
C ALA A 236 18.08 -0.57 3.67
N SER A 237 16.81 -0.95 3.51
CA SER A 237 15.72 -0.45 4.33
C SER A 237 15.12 -1.55 5.21
N VAL A 238 14.67 -1.18 6.40
CA VAL A 238 13.91 -2.01 7.34
C VAL A 238 12.53 -1.44 7.58
N ILE A 239 11.52 -2.30 7.70
CA ILE A 239 10.14 -1.90 7.97
C ILE A 239 9.54 -2.68 9.13
N ASN A 240 8.58 -2.10 9.85
CA ASN A 240 7.79 -2.82 10.84
C ASN A 240 6.70 -3.69 10.18
N GLN A 241 6.17 -4.69 10.90
CA GLN A 241 5.11 -5.59 10.41
C GLN A 241 3.87 -4.87 9.84
N ASN A 242 3.54 -3.67 10.36
CA ASN A 242 2.35 -2.93 9.94
C ASN A 242 2.58 -2.05 8.70
N GLU A 243 3.79 -2.01 8.15
CA GLU A 243 4.20 -1.11 7.04
C GLU A 243 3.94 0.39 7.32
N THR A 244 4.07 0.81 8.58
CA THR A 244 3.84 2.19 9.07
C THR A 244 5.12 2.91 9.50
N VAL A 245 6.23 2.19 9.66
CA VAL A 245 7.56 2.72 10.00
C VAL A 245 8.58 2.08 9.07
N LEU A 246 9.04 2.82 8.07
CA LEU A 246 10.13 2.47 7.16
C LEU A 246 11.37 3.29 7.51
N LEU A 247 12.53 2.65 7.58
CA LEU A 247 13.82 3.31 7.79
C LEU A 247 14.80 2.84 6.72
N SER A 248 15.49 3.76 6.05
CA SER A 248 16.55 3.44 5.09
C SER A 248 17.93 3.67 5.72
N MET A 249 18.92 2.85 5.36
CA MET A 249 20.32 3.08 5.71
C MET A 249 21.20 3.04 4.48
N ASN A 250 22.13 4.00 4.35
CA ASN A 250 23.11 4.02 3.24
C ASN A 250 24.54 3.98 3.76
N GLU A 251 25.39 3.16 3.15
CA GLU A 251 26.85 3.25 3.26
C GLU A 251 27.48 3.70 1.92
N ALA A 252 28.71 4.19 1.97
CA ALA A 252 29.47 4.52 0.77
C ALA A 252 29.81 3.27 -0.06
N ALA A 253 29.72 3.36 -1.38
CA ALA A 253 30.16 2.30 -2.29
C ALA A 253 31.14 2.80 -3.37
N LYS A 254 31.71 1.86 -4.12
CA LYS A 254 32.90 2.07 -4.94
C LYS A 254 32.60 2.73 -6.30
N GLY A 255 32.64 4.07 -6.34
CA GLY A 255 32.64 4.86 -7.57
C GLY A 255 34.03 5.15 -8.16
N LEU A 256 34.09 5.92 -9.25
CA LEU A 256 35.32 6.46 -9.85
C LEU A 256 35.91 7.65 -9.06
N ARG A 257 35.15 8.30 -8.16
CA ARG A 257 35.65 9.32 -7.24
C ARG A 257 36.04 8.70 -5.89
N PRO A 258 36.96 9.33 -5.13
CA PRO A 258 37.36 8.87 -3.81
C PRO A 258 36.37 9.21 -2.67
N SER A 259 35.19 9.78 -2.98
CA SER A 259 34.13 10.11 -2.02
C SER A 259 32.74 9.88 -2.61
N SER A 260 31.77 9.56 -1.74
CA SER A 260 30.33 9.44 -2.04
C SER A 260 29.50 10.45 -1.23
N LYS A 261 28.18 10.56 -1.49
CA LYS A 261 27.27 11.38 -0.65
C LYS A 261 27.38 11.02 0.84
N VAL A 262 27.45 9.72 1.13
CA VAL A 262 27.51 9.19 2.51
C VAL A 262 28.86 9.52 3.14
N THR A 263 29.96 9.36 2.41
CA THR A 263 31.30 9.70 2.89
C THR A 263 31.41 11.19 3.25
N GLU A 264 30.78 12.07 2.45
CA GLU A 264 30.78 13.52 2.68
C GLU A 264 29.82 13.93 3.81
N PHE A 265 28.66 13.28 3.95
CA PHE A 265 27.75 13.41 5.08
C PHE A 265 28.42 13.00 6.40
N VAL A 266 28.93 11.77 6.48
CA VAL A 266 29.53 11.19 7.71
C VAL A 266 30.75 12.01 8.15
N LYS A 267 31.54 12.53 7.19
CA LYS A 267 32.65 13.44 7.47
C LYS A 267 32.20 14.82 7.97
N SER A 268 31.01 15.29 7.58
CA SER A 268 30.48 16.62 7.95
C SER A 268 29.69 16.61 9.26
N LEU A 269 29.02 15.50 9.56
CA LEU A 269 28.40 15.21 10.87
C LEU A 269 29.44 14.72 11.89
N GLY A 270 30.53 14.11 11.44
CA GLY A 270 31.58 13.49 12.25
C GLY A 270 31.28 12.05 12.69
N THR A 271 30.11 11.50 12.34
CA THR A 271 29.58 10.20 12.77
C THR A 271 28.46 9.76 11.81
N SER A 272 27.88 8.57 12.03
CA SER A 272 26.65 8.12 11.36
C SER A 272 25.43 8.92 11.85
N GLY A 273 24.45 9.23 10.98
CA GLY A 273 23.21 9.87 11.42
C GLY A 273 22.17 10.15 10.33
N VAL A 274 21.07 10.79 10.71
CA VAL A 274 19.83 10.95 9.91
C VAL A 274 19.93 12.01 8.79
N GLU A 275 19.38 11.70 7.61
CA GLU A 275 19.44 12.54 6.41
C GLU A 275 18.14 13.32 6.07
N HIS A 276 16.89 12.82 6.15
CA HIS A 276 15.70 13.58 5.65
C HIS A 276 14.24 13.23 6.11
N ILE A 277 13.25 14.14 5.84
CA ILE A 277 11.75 14.09 5.99
C ILE A 277 11.01 15.14 5.06
N ARG A 278 9.66 15.29 4.96
CA ARG A 278 8.89 16.12 3.93
C ARG A 278 8.58 17.62 4.30
N SER A 279 8.19 18.66 3.50
CA SER A 279 7.98 19.05 2.04
C SER A 279 7.69 20.60 1.87
N LEU A 280 8.04 21.40 0.80
CA LEU A 280 7.77 22.90 0.87
C LEU A 280 7.63 24.06 -0.19
N LYS A 281 8.05 24.04 -1.47
CA LYS A 281 8.42 25.29 -2.25
C LYS A 281 7.65 26.63 -2.02
N ALA A 282 6.31 26.62 -1.97
CA ALA A 282 5.47 27.83 -1.89
C ALA A 282 5.67 28.71 -0.64
N ARG A 283 6.14 28.16 0.51
CA ARG A 283 6.54 28.95 1.69
C ARG A 283 8.01 29.38 1.67
N GLY A 284 8.70 29.23 0.53
CA GLY A 284 10.04 29.75 0.30
C GLY A 284 11.17 28.97 0.98
N ALA A 285 11.10 27.64 0.99
CA ALA A 285 12.29 26.81 1.19
C ALA A 285 12.89 26.39 -0.15
N GLU A 286 14.20 26.12 -0.14
CA GLU A 286 14.99 25.88 -1.34
C GLU A 286 15.01 24.39 -1.69
N ILE A 287 14.51 24.04 -2.89
CA ILE A 287 14.52 22.69 -3.45
C ILE A 287 15.76 22.51 -4.34
N LEU A 288 16.30 21.29 -4.41
CA LEU A 288 17.37 20.91 -5.34
C LEU A 288 16.86 20.96 -6.79
N THR A 289 17.70 21.46 -7.70
CA THR A 289 17.32 21.72 -9.09
C THR A 289 17.85 20.66 -10.05
N TRP A 290 17.02 20.20 -10.98
CA TRP A 290 17.36 19.16 -11.95
C TRP A 290 17.57 19.74 -13.36
N PRO A 291 18.44 19.15 -14.19
CA PRO A 291 18.66 19.64 -15.56
C PRO A 291 17.43 19.34 -16.43
N PRO A 292 16.97 20.26 -17.31
CA PRO A 292 15.79 20.06 -18.17
C PRO A 292 15.79 18.73 -18.95
N LYS A 293 16.97 18.26 -19.37
CA LYS A 293 17.17 16.97 -20.04
C LYS A 293 16.63 15.76 -19.27
N TYR A 294 16.55 15.82 -17.94
CA TYR A 294 15.88 14.77 -17.16
C TYR A 294 14.40 14.66 -17.54
N TYR A 295 13.70 15.79 -17.65
CA TYR A 295 12.28 15.85 -18.01
C TYR A 295 12.04 15.44 -19.47
N GLU A 296 12.97 15.75 -20.39
CA GLU A 296 12.99 15.19 -21.75
C GLU A 296 13.05 13.64 -21.72
N MET A 297 13.98 13.08 -20.95
CA MET A 297 14.14 11.62 -20.81
C MET A 297 12.92 10.93 -20.16
N ILE A 298 12.27 11.58 -19.19
CA ILE A 298 11.02 11.10 -18.60
C ILE A 298 9.87 11.12 -19.63
N LYS A 299 9.71 12.22 -20.39
CA LYS A 299 8.75 12.33 -21.49
C LYS A 299 8.95 11.23 -22.55
N ASP A 300 10.20 10.81 -22.80
CA ASP A 300 10.50 9.69 -23.70
C ASP A 300 10.17 8.33 -23.08
N LYS A 301 10.57 8.04 -21.83
CA LYS A 301 10.24 6.77 -21.15
C LYS A 301 8.73 6.52 -21.05
N LEU A 302 7.94 7.56 -20.76
CA LEU A 302 6.49 7.44 -20.57
C LEU A 302 5.74 7.07 -21.86
N LYS A 303 6.28 7.33 -23.05
CA LYS A 303 5.68 6.90 -24.34
C LYS A 303 5.60 5.38 -24.48
N SER A 304 6.43 4.66 -23.72
CA SER A 304 6.52 3.19 -23.69
C SER A 304 5.99 2.58 -22.39
N SER A 305 5.29 3.36 -21.54
CA SER A 305 4.75 2.89 -20.27
C SER A 305 3.23 2.87 -20.27
N SER A 306 2.66 1.92 -19.54
CA SER A 306 1.22 1.84 -19.23
C SER A 306 0.78 2.81 -18.14
N VAL A 307 1.72 3.44 -17.41
CA VAL A 307 1.41 4.24 -16.22
C VAL A 307 0.75 5.59 -16.57
N ASN A 308 -0.40 5.85 -15.97
CA ASN A 308 -1.12 7.11 -16.17
C ASN A 308 -0.73 8.15 -15.09
N VAL A 309 0.25 9.00 -15.41
CA VAL A 309 0.69 10.12 -14.56
C VAL A 309 -0.31 11.27 -14.66
N LYS A 310 -0.90 11.68 -13.54
CA LYS A 310 -1.89 12.78 -13.50
C LYS A 310 -1.24 14.17 -13.60
N GLU A 311 -0.11 14.36 -12.93
CA GLU A 311 0.69 15.56 -12.98
C GLU A 311 1.38 15.69 -14.34
N THR A 312 1.30 16.86 -14.99
CA THR A 312 2.02 17.08 -16.25
C THR A 312 3.52 17.17 -15.99
N ILE A 313 4.34 16.72 -16.94
CA ILE A 313 5.80 16.77 -16.75
C ILE A 313 6.30 18.22 -16.73
N GLU A 314 5.57 19.14 -17.37
CA GLU A 314 5.76 20.59 -17.28
C GLU A 314 5.57 21.13 -15.84
N GLU A 315 4.58 20.65 -15.10
CA GLU A 315 4.41 20.97 -13.67
C GLU A 315 5.56 20.38 -12.83
N LEU A 316 5.95 19.13 -13.09
CA LEU A 316 7.09 18.50 -12.39
C LEU A 316 8.42 19.24 -12.66
N GLU A 317 8.63 19.69 -13.89
CA GLU A 317 9.80 20.45 -14.34
C GLU A 317 9.85 21.84 -13.70
N GLN A 318 8.73 22.56 -13.67
CA GLN A 318 8.63 23.88 -13.00
C GLN A 318 8.92 23.77 -11.48
N GLU A 319 8.46 22.70 -10.84
CA GLU A 319 8.59 22.49 -9.40
C GLU A 319 9.85 21.70 -8.98
N ASN A 320 10.67 21.25 -9.94
CA ASN A 320 11.89 20.46 -9.74
C ASN A 320 11.63 19.13 -9.00
N ILE A 321 10.50 18.51 -9.32
CA ILE A 321 10.07 17.22 -8.80
C ILE A 321 10.62 16.10 -9.68
N LEU A 322 11.20 15.07 -9.07
CA LEU A 322 11.51 13.79 -9.70
C LEU A 322 10.26 12.90 -9.77
N ILE A 323 10.20 12.06 -10.79
CA ILE A 323 9.28 10.94 -10.89
C ILE A 323 10.06 9.64 -11.16
N ASP A 324 9.66 8.59 -10.46
CA ASP A 324 9.97 7.20 -10.82
C ASP A 324 8.68 6.38 -10.90
N PHE A 325 8.66 5.34 -11.73
CA PHE A 325 7.43 4.62 -12.07
C PHE A 325 7.65 3.19 -12.56
N ASP A 326 6.66 2.35 -12.27
CA ASP A 326 6.52 0.99 -12.80
C ASP A 326 5.15 0.84 -13.48
N GLU A 327 4.74 -0.40 -13.79
CA GLU A 327 3.45 -0.71 -14.43
C GLU A 327 2.25 -0.55 -13.48
N LYS A 328 2.48 -0.45 -12.17
CA LYS A 328 1.45 -0.44 -11.11
C LYS A 328 1.17 0.97 -10.61
N GLY A 329 2.19 1.82 -10.58
CA GLY A 329 2.06 3.19 -10.11
C GLY A 329 3.30 4.05 -10.33
N TYR A 330 3.28 5.21 -9.68
CA TYR A 330 4.38 6.15 -9.73
C TYR A 330 4.59 6.85 -8.39
N MET A 331 5.81 7.32 -8.21
CA MET A 331 6.29 7.99 -7.02
C MET A 331 6.87 9.34 -7.44
N LEU A 332 6.37 10.42 -6.85
CA LEU A 332 6.93 11.75 -7.00
C LEU A 332 7.80 12.06 -5.79
N GLN A 333 9.04 12.49 -6.02
CA GLN A 333 9.99 12.87 -4.98
C GLN A 333 10.57 14.26 -5.25
N ALA A 334 10.86 15.03 -4.22
CA ALA A 334 11.69 16.23 -4.33
C ALA A 334 12.50 16.41 -3.06
N PHE A 335 13.63 17.10 -3.12
CA PHE A 335 14.55 17.24 -1.99
C PHE A 335 14.85 18.72 -1.73
N THR A 336 14.82 19.16 -0.47
CA THR A 336 15.35 20.49 -0.13
C THR A 336 16.87 20.48 -0.15
N LYS A 337 17.46 21.68 -0.11
CA LYS A 337 18.83 21.86 0.37
C LYS A 337 18.91 21.51 1.87
N HIS A 338 20.12 21.31 2.36
CA HIS A 338 20.38 21.07 3.79
C HIS A 338 19.82 22.20 4.67
N LEU A 339 19.31 21.83 5.84
CA LEU A 339 18.68 22.76 6.78
C LEU A 339 19.69 23.66 7.52
N GLN A 340 20.97 23.27 7.50
CA GLN A 340 22.10 24.01 8.08
C GLN A 340 23.27 24.11 7.08
N ALA A 341 24.29 24.89 7.42
CA ALA A 341 25.47 25.10 6.59
C ALA A 341 26.37 23.85 6.41
N ARG A 342 26.27 22.86 7.31
CA ARG A 342 26.93 21.55 7.14
C ARG A 342 26.10 20.68 6.18
N PRO A 343 26.68 20.05 5.14
CA PRO A 343 25.96 19.18 4.21
C PRO A 343 25.58 17.86 4.91
N THR A 344 24.45 17.92 5.61
CA THR A 344 23.92 16.89 6.51
C THR A 344 22.41 16.81 6.30
N VAL A 345 21.58 16.98 7.34
CA VAL A 345 20.12 16.84 7.24
C VAL A 345 19.49 17.81 6.22
N PHE A 346 18.72 17.26 5.28
CA PHE A 346 17.82 17.95 4.37
C PHE A 346 16.39 17.41 4.54
N ILE A 347 15.50 17.60 3.55
CA ILE A 347 14.10 17.21 3.60
C ILE A 347 13.66 16.58 2.25
N GLU A 348 13.21 15.30 2.24
CA GLU A 348 12.53 14.62 1.12
C GLU A 348 11.01 14.77 1.17
N ILE A 349 10.46 15.37 0.13
CA ILE A 349 9.07 15.45 -0.26
C ILE A 349 8.70 14.14 -0.98
N ILE A 350 7.63 13.43 -0.60
CA ILE A 350 7.21 12.21 -1.32
C ILE A 350 5.68 12.04 -1.42
N GLN A 351 5.21 11.72 -2.64
CA GLN A 351 3.84 11.33 -2.97
C GLN A 351 3.86 9.98 -3.72
N ARG A 352 3.21 8.95 -3.17
CA ARG A 352 3.05 7.63 -3.79
C ARG A 352 1.66 7.49 -4.41
N ARG A 353 1.56 6.90 -5.61
CA ARG A 353 0.29 6.62 -6.30
C ARG A 353 0.14 5.11 -6.55
N ASN A 354 -1.08 4.59 -6.41
CA ASN A 354 -1.50 3.20 -6.64
C ASN A 354 -0.78 2.08 -5.85
N HIS A 355 0.16 2.40 -4.96
CA HIS A 355 1.01 1.43 -4.24
C HIS A 355 0.31 0.38 -3.33
N LYS A 356 -1.02 0.43 -3.11
CA LYS A 356 -1.78 -0.57 -2.33
C LYS A 356 -3.20 -0.79 -2.91
N ALA A 357 -3.34 -1.78 -3.80
CA ALA A 357 -4.59 -2.07 -4.51
C ALA A 357 -5.82 -2.27 -3.59
N ALA A 358 -5.67 -2.92 -2.43
CA ALA A 358 -6.79 -3.11 -1.49
C ALA A 358 -7.38 -1.79 -0.97
N SER A 359 -6.54 -0.79 -0.71
CA SER A 359 -6.99 0.54 -0.26
C SER A 359 -7.79 1.28 -1.34
N TYR A 360 -7.51 1.01 -2.62
CA TYR A 360 -8.30 1.55 -3.74
C TYR A 360 -9.73 1.00 -3.72
N TYR A 361 -9.95 -0.31 -3.65
CA TYR A 361 -11.30 -0.89 -3.58
C TYR A 361 -12.06 -0.51 -2.30
N ILE A 362 -11.36 -0.42 -1.16
CA ILE A 362 -11.93 0.03 0.11
C ILE A 362 -12.43 1.49 -0.02
N SER A 363 -11.53 2.42 -0.34
CA SER A 363 -11.86 3.85 -0.37
C SER A 363 -12.78 4.23 -1.54
N ARG A 364 -12.49 3.75 -2.76
CA ARG A 364 -13.20 4.15 -3.98
C ARG A 364 -14.50 3.37 -4.20
N PHE A 365 -14.47 2.05 -4.05
CA PHE A 365 -15.62 1.18 -4.32
C PHE A 365 -16.46 0.84 -3.08
N GLY A 366 -16.01 1.22 -1.87
CA GLY A 366 -16.78 1.05 -0.64
C GLY A 366 -16.65 -0.33 0.00
N PHE A 367 -15.65 -1.13 -0.39
CA PHE A 367 -15.37 -2.43 0.21
C PHE A 367 -14.87 -2.29 1.67
N GLU A 368 -15.11 -3.31 2.48
CA GLU A 368 -14.56 -3.46 3.82
C GLU A 368 -13.46 -4.54 3.83
N PRO A 369 -12.44 -4.44 4.70
CA PRO A 369 -11.54 -5.57 4.98
C PRO A 369 -12.34 -6.80 5.43
N LEU A 370 -12.07 -7.96 4.81
CA LEU A 370 -12.66 -9.25 5.20
C LEU A 370 -11.64 -10.13 5.91
N GLY A 371 -10.42 -10.20 5.37
CA GLY A 371 -9.35 -10.98 5.94
C GLY A 371 -8.00 -10.72 5.29
N TYR A 372 -6.95 -11.11 5.99
CA TYR A 372 -5.56 -10.94 5.58
C TYR A 372 -4.78 -12.23 5.77
N GLN A 373 -3.90 -12.53 4.82
CA GLN A 373 -2.95 -13.63 4.89
C GLN A 373 -1.59 -13.12 4.40
N GLY A 374 -0.55 -13.19 5.23
CA GLY A 374 0.75 -12.56 4.98
C GLY A 374 1.83 -13.04 5.94
N LEU A 375 2.95 -12.30 6.07
CA LEU A 375 4.10 -12.68 6.90
C LEU A 375 3.71 -12.97 8.36
N GLU A 376 2.80 -12.18 8.90
CA GLU A 376 2.26 -12.22 10.27
C GLU A 376 1.34 -13.42 10.49
N THR A 377 0.75 -13.95 9.41
CA THR A 377 -0.16 -15.10 9.44
C THR A 377 0.50 -16.40 8.99
N GLY A 378 1.82 -16.37 8.76
CA GLY A 378 2.63 -17.50 8.32
C GLY A 378 2.78 -17.67 6.80
N SER A 379 2.14 -16.84 5.97
CA SER A 379 2.35 -16.86 4.52
C SER A 379 3.64 -16.12 4.17
N ARG A 380 4.70 -16.90 3.88
CA ARG A 380 6.06 -16.36 3.67
C ARG A 380 6.39 -15.97 2.23
N ARG A 381 5.51 -16.27 1.26
CA ARG A 381 5.76 -16.05 -0.18
C ARG A 381 4.81 -15.05 -0.83
N ILE A 382 3.53 -15.09 -0.45
CA ILE A 382 2.46 -14.28 -1.06
C ILE A 382 1.66 -13.57 0.06
N VAL A 383 1.47 -12.26 -0.07
CA VAL A 383 0.46 -11.50 0.68
C VAL A 383 -0.89 -11.61 -0.01
N SER A 384 -1.98 -11.68 0.74
CA SER A 384 -3.35 -11.72 0.24
C SER A 384 -4.26 -10.86 1.11
N HIS A 385 -4.82 -9.79 0.52
CA HIS A 385 -5.85 -8.97 1.14
C HIS A 385 -7.22 -9.37 0.57
N ALA A 386 -8.03 -10.05 1.38
CA ALA A 386 -9.43 -10.28 1.07
C ALA A 386 -10.28 -9.08 1.52
N VAL A 387 -11.01 -8.48 0.58
CA VAL A 387 -11.93 -7.37 0.80
C VAL A 387 -13.33 -7.75 0.34
N ARG A 388 -14.38 -7.25 1.02
CA ARG A 388 -15.77 -7.62 0.79
C ARG A 388 -16.69 -6.41 0.62
N LEU A 389 -17.65 -6.51 -0.28
CA LEU A 389 -18.82 -5.63 -0.36
C LEU A 389 -20.09 -6.48 -0.49
N ASN A 390 -20.87 -6.55 0.59
CA ASN A 390 -21.99 -7.50 0.74
C ASN A 390 -21.59 -8.96 0.42
N LYS A 391 -22.01 -9.52 -0.73
CA LYS A 391 -21.62 -10.87 -1.18
C LYS A 391 -20.39 -10.89 -2.10
N ILE A 392 -19.94 -9.74 -2.59
CA ILE A 392 -18.75 -9.62 -3.44
C ILE A 392 -17.52 -9.79 -2.55
N ILE A 393 -16.58 -10.63 -2.95
CA ILE A 393 -15.27 -10.78 -2.30
C ILE A 393 -14.20 -10.73 -3.38
N PHE A 394 -13.21 -9.85 -3.22
CA PHE A 394 -11.99 -9.86 -4.02
C PHE A 394 -10.81 -10.25 -3.12
N ILE A 395 -9.93 -11.12 -3.61
CA ILE A 395 -8.65 -11.45 -2.97
C ILE A 395 -7.56 -10.81 -3.83
N LEU A 396 -6.86 -9.83 -3.28
CA LEU A 396 -5.78 -9.14 -4.00
C LEU A 396 -4.45 -9.65 -3.47
N GLN A 397 -3.64 -10.22 -4.36
CA GLN A 397 -2.42 -10.94 -4.01
C GLN A 397 -1.17 -10.28 -4.57
N ALA A 398 -0.04 -10.41 -3.88
CA ALA A 398 1.28 -10.03 -4.40
C ALA A 398 2.38 -10.92 -3.80
N GLN A 399 3.50 -11.10 -4.50
CA GLN A 399 4.64 -11.88 -4.02
C GLN A 399 5.60 -11.00 -3.19
N TYR A 400 6.08 -11.53 -2.05
CA TYR A 400 7.13 -10.88 -1.24
C TYR A 400 8.55 -11.15 -1.76
N GLU A 401 8.79 -12.35 -2.28
CA GLU A 401 10.12 -12.77 -2.74
C GLU A 401 10.51 -12.04 -4.04
N PRO A 402 11.73 -11.48 -4.18
CA PRO A 402 12.20 -10.84 -5.42
C PRO A 402 12.60 -11.85 -6.51
N GLN A 403 12.25 -13.12 -6.32
CA GLN A 403 12.60 -14.23 -7.22
C GLN A 403 11.64 -14.26 -8.41
N GLU A 404 12.18 -14.51 -9.60
CA GLU A 404 11.37 -14.70 -10.80
C GLU A 404 10.52 -15.99 -10.68
N THR A 405 9.20 -15.85 -10.65
CA THR A 405 8.24 -16.96 -10.56
C THR A 405 7.16 -16.83 -11.63
N GLU A 406 6.34 -17.86 -11.80
CA GLU A 406 5.15 -17.82 -12.66
C GLU A 406 4.23 -16.64 -12.31
N PHE A 407 3.98 -16.42 -11.00
CA PHE A 407 3.21 -15.26 -10.52
C PHE A 407 3.82 -13.91 -10.96
N VAL A 408 5.14 -13.73 -10.83
CA VAL A 408 5.81 -12.49 -11.25
C VAL A 408 5.78 -12.34 -12.78
N LYS A 409 5.90 -13.43 -13.54
CA LYS A 409 5.83 -13.42 -15.01
C LYS A 409 4.46 -13.03 -15.52
N GLU A 410 3.41 -13.60 -14.96
CA GLU A 410 2.03 -13.27 -15.35
C GLU A 410 1.71 -11.81 -15.01
N VAL A 411 2.09 -11.31 -13.83
CA VAL A 411 1.88 -9.91 -13.45
C VAL A 411 2.71 -8.95 -14.32
N ALA A 412 3.94 -9.31 -14.71
CA ALA A 412 4.77 -8.51 -15.63
C ALA A 412 4.42 -8.69 -17.12
N PHE A 413 3.39 -9.49 -17.44
CA PHE A 413 2.92 -9.71 -18.81
C PHE A 413 1.47 -9.20 -19.01
N HIS A 414 0.63 -9.26 -17.98
CA HIS A 414 -0.76 -8.79 -17.99
C HIS A 414 -0.98 -7.46 -17.22
N GLY A 415 -0.02 -7.02 -16.40
CA GLY A 415 -0.22 -5.97 -15.39
C GLY A 415 -0.95 -6.48 -14.15
N ASP A 416 -1.71 -5.61 -13.46
CA ASP A 416 -2.61 -6.02 -12.38
C ASP A 416 -3.89 -6.64 -12.98
N PHE A 417 -4.08 -7.96 -12.82
CA PHE A 417 -5.14 -8.73 -13.49
C PHE A 417 -5.96 -9.65 -12.56
N VAL A 418 -7.11 -10.12 -13.04
CA VAL A 418 -7.89 -11.17 -12.38
C VAL A 418 -7.26 -12.52 -12.74
N LYS A 419 -6.65 -13.21 -11.78
CA LYS A 419 -6.09 -14.56 -11.98
C LYS A 419 -7.15 -15.67 -11.96
N ASP A 420 -7.97 -15.70 -10.92
CA ASP A 420 -8.94 -16.76 -10.67
C ASP A 420 -10.36 -16.21 -10.53
N VAL A 421 -11.35 -16.96 -11.03
CA VAL A 421 -12.77 -16.72 -10.76
C VAL A 421 -13.32 -17.93 -10.00
N ALA A 422 -13.34 -17.82 -8.66
CA ALA A 422 -13.70 -18.93 -7.80
C ALA A 422 -15.22 -19.19 -7.78
N PHE A 423 -15.59 -20.47 -7.68
CA PHE A 423 -16.99 -20.91 -7.57
C PHE A 423 -17.19 -21.70 -6.27
N GLU A 424 -18.19 -21.31 -5.46
CA GLU A 424 -18.65 -22.14 -4.34
C GLU A 424 -19.53 -23.27 -4.90
N VAL A 425 -19.23 -24.53 -4.55
CA VAL A 425 -19.83 -25.72 -5.17
C VAL A 425 -20.25 -26.77 -4.15
N GLU A 426 -21.31 -27.52 -4.49
CA GLU A 426 -21.65 -28.78 -3.85
C GLU A 426 -21.00 -29.96 -4.61
N ASN A 427 -20.65 -31.03 -3.89
CA ASN A 427 -20.12 -32.28 -4.48
C ASN A 427 -18.86 -32.08 -5.37
N LEU A 428 -17.86 -31.38 -4.83
CA LEU A 428 -16.57 -31.09 -5.47
C LEU A 428 -15.94 -32.31 -6.16
N ASP A 429 -15.99 -33.48 -5.52
CA ASP A 429 -15.42 -34.72 -6.03
C ASP A 429 -16.04 -35.12 -7.38
N PHE A 430 -17.37 -35.00 -7.54
CA PHE A 430 -18.03 -35.29 -8.80
C PHE A 430 -17.63 -34.30 -9.90
N ILE A 431 -17.57 -33.00 -9.59
CA ILE A 431 -17.28 -31.95 -10.59
C ILE A 431 -15.85 -32.12 -11.11
N VAL A 432 -14.85 -32.32 -10.24
CA VAL A 432 -13.46 -32.54 -10.64
C VAL A 432 -13.31 -33.85 -11.42
N GLU A 433 -13.93 -34.93 -10.96
CA GLU A 433 -13.93 -36.23 -11.65
C GLU A 433 -14.62 -36.19 -13.02
N TYR A 434 -15.65 -35.36 -13.19
CA TYR A 434 -16.33 -35.17 -14.47
C TYR A 434 -15.47 -34.31 -15.41
N ALA A 435 -15.02 -33.13 -14.95
CA ALA A 435 -14.19 -32.22 -15.72
C ALA A 435 -12.91 -32.90 -16.22
N ARG A 436 -12.22 -33.68 -15.38
CA ARG A 436 -11.02 -34.43 -15.75
C ARG A 436 -11.30 -35.47 -16.86
N LYS A 437 -12.47 -36.12 -16.84
CA LYS A 437 -12.90 -37.07 -17.90
C LYS A 437 -13.26 -36.40 -19.23
N GLN A 438 -13.65 -35.12 -19.18
CA GLN A 438 -13.94 -34.29 -20.35
C GLN A 438 -12.70 -33.55 -20.88
N GLY A 439 -11.52 -33.78 -20.28
CA GLY A 439 -10.23 -33.22 -20.73
C GLY A 439 -9.83 -31.89 -20.08
N ALA A 440 -10.51 -31.45 -19.00
CA ALA A 440 -10.09 -30.27 -18.26
C ALA A 440 -8.72 -30.47 -17.60
N VAL A 441 -7.84 -29.46 -17.72
CA VAL A 441 -6.55 -29.45 -17.05
C VAL A 441 -6.74 -29.07 -15.59
N ILE A 442 -6.53 -30.04 -14.70
CA ILE A 442 -6.55 -29.84 -13.25
C ILE A 442 -5.17 -29.29 -12.84
N VAL A 443 -5.10 -28.00 -12.52
CA VAL A 443 -3.88 -27.29 -12.11
C VAL A 443 -3.46 -27.70 -10.69
N LYS A 444 -4.46 -27.89 -9.81
CA LYS A 444 -4.27 -28.40 -8.45
C LYS A 444 -5.45 -29.31 -8.12
N ASP A 445 -5.17 -30.59 -7.92
CA ASP A 445 -6.16 -31.60 -7.57
C ASP A 445 -6.72 -31.39 -6.14
N ILE A 446 -7.78 -32.11 -5.78
CA ILE A 446 -8.55 -31.86 -4.55
C ILE A 446 -7.64 -31.85 -3.32
N TRP A 447 -7.61 -30.71 -2.62
CA TRP A 447 -6.93 -30.55 -1.34
C TRP A 447 -7.89 -30.00 -0.28
N GLU A 448 -7.52 -30.17 0.99
CA GLU A 448 -8.28 -29.66 2.12
C GLU A 448 -7.43 -28.66 2.92
N GLU A 449 -8.04 -27.56 3.33
CA GLU A 449 -7.49 -26.61 4.30
C GLU A 449 -8.42 -26.53 5.50
N SER A 450 -7.87 -26.35 6.70
CA SER A 450 -8.66 -26.41 7.93
C SER A 450 -8.13 -25.49 9.02
N ASP A 451 -9.03 -25.05 9.88
CA ASP A 451 -8.71 -24.35 11.11
C ASP A 451 -9.72 -24.71 12.22
N LYS A 452 -9.73 -23.97 13.32
CA LYS A 452 -10.65 -24.16 14.45
C LYS A 452 -12.15 -24.13 14.07
N ASN A 453 -12.50 -23.58 12.91
CA ASN A 453 -13.87 -23.40 12.44
C ASN A 453 -14.31 -24.49 11.42
N GLY A 454 -13.46 -25.47 11.11
CA GLY A 454 -13.80 -26.62 10.27
C GLY A 454 -12.85 -26.81 9.07
N ILE A 455 -13.38 -27.39 7.99
CA ILE A 455 -12.62 -27.78 6.79
C ILE A 455 -13.25 -27.15 5.54
N VAL A 456 -12.42 -26.56 4.68
CA VAL A 456 -12.76 -26.17 3.30
C VAL A 456 -12.01 -27.10 2.34
N ARG A 457 -12.69 -27.56 1.29
CA ARG A 457 -12.10 -28.44 0.26
C ARG A 457 -12.06 -27.67 -1.06
N MET A 458 -10.96 -27.77 -1.80
CA MET A 458 -10.74 -26.96 -3.00
C MET A 458 -10.07 -27.74 -4.13
N ALA A 459 -10.27 -27.32 -5.38
CA ALA A 459 -9.54 -27.77 -6.57
C ALA A 459 -9.40 -26.61 -7.57
N VAL A 460 -8.32 -26.56 -8.36
CA VAL A 460 -8.10 -25.51 -9.37
C VAL A 460 -8.08 -26.11 -10.77
N LEU A 461 -8.91 -25.56 -11.67
CA LEU A 461 -9.00 -25.92 -13.09
C LEU A 461 -8.47 -24.76 -13.96
N LYS A 462 -7.76 -25.06 -15.05
CA LYS A 462 -7.37 -24.06 -16.07
C LYS A 462 -8.55 -23.81 -17.02
N THR A 463 -8.83 -22.54 -17.31
CA THR A 463 -9.80 -22.11 -18.35
C THR A 463 -9.05 -21.42 -19.51
N TYR A 464 -9.63 -20.42 -20.17
CA TYR A 464 -8.98 -19.63 -21.21
C TYR A 464 -7.76 -18.84 -20.72
N GLY A 465 -6.83 -18.56 -21.64
CA GLY A 465 -5.64 -17.74 -21.38
C GLY A 465 -4.85 -18.23 -20.19
N ASP A 466 -4.53 -17.33 -19.26
CA ASP A 466 -3.90 -17.68 -17.97
C ASP A 466 -4.86 -17.70 -16.78
N ASN A 467 -6.16 -17.65 -17.03
CA ASN A 467 -7.18 -17.74 -15.98
C ASN A 467 -7.38 -19.16 -15.44
N THR A 468 -7.80 -19.22 -14.17
CA THR A 468 -8.22 -20.43 -13.48
C THR A 468 -9.59 -20.29 -12.83
N HIS A 469 -10.19 -21.43 -12.48
CA HIS A 469 -11.36 -21.53 -11.61
C HIS A 469 -11.02 -22.37 -10.39
N THR A 470 -11.02 -21.74 -9.22
CA THR A 470 -10.94 -22.45 -7.94
C THR A 470 -12.35 -22.85 -7.51
N LEU A 471 -12.62 -24.16 -7.52
CA LEU A 471 -13.85 -24.75 -6.99
C LEU A 471 -13.71 -24.89 -5.48
N ILE A 472 -14.71 -24.45 -4.70
CA ILE A 472 -14.65 -24.39 -3.23
C ILE A 472 -15.88 -25.06 -2.59
N ASP A 473 -15.68 -26.12 -1.82
CA ASP A 473 -16.70 -26.73 -0.95
C ASP A 473 -16.49 -26.24 0.50
N LYS A 474 -17.44 -25.41 0.97
CA LYS A 474 -17.48 -24.88 2.34
C LYS A 474 -18.48 -25.59 3.25
N SER A 475 -19.08 -26.71 2.83
CA SER A 475 -20.15 -27.40 3.56
C SER A 475 -19.78 -27.76 5.01
N LYS A 476 -18.49 -28.01 5.27
CA LYS A 476 -17.89 -28.36 6.58
C LYS A 476 -17.17 -27.19 7.27
N TYR A 477 -17.30 -25.95 6.79
CA TYR A 477 -16.63 -24.76 7.36
C TYR A 477 -17.62 -23.78 7.97
N ARG A 478 -17.26 -23.17 9.11
CA ARG A 478 -18.09 -22.18 9.83
C ARG A 478 -17.34 -20.89 10.17
N GLY A 479 -16.15 -20.69 9.61
CA GLY A 479 -15.37 -19.46 9.78
C GLY A 479 -15.88 -18.31 8.89
N SER A 480 -15.40 -17.10 9.14
CA SER A 480 -15.87 -15.87 8.48
C SER A 480 -15.54 -15.77 6.99
N PHE A 481 -14.53 -16.50 6.49
CA PHE A 481 -14.13 -16.47 5.09
C PHE A 481 -13.53 -17.80 4.57
N LEU A 482 -12.27 -18.06 4.90
CA LEU A 482 -11.46 -19.24 4.53
C LEU A 482 -10.42 -19.50 5.64
N PRO A 483 -9.87 -20.73 5.76
CA PRO A 483 -8.74 -21.02 6.64
C PRO A 483 -7.52 -20.14 6.34
N GLY A 484 -6.65 -19.92 7.32
CA GLY A 484 -5.39 -19.16 7.13
C GLY A 484 -5.54 -17.64 7.04
N TYR A 485 -6.73 -17.11 6.77
CA TYR A 485 -7.02 -15.67 6.78
C TYR A 485 -7.39 -15.19 8.19
N GLN A 486 -6.73 -14.14 8.67
CA GLN A 486 -7.09 -13.42 9.89
C GLN A 486 -8.04 -12.26 9.56
N THR A 487 -9.12 -12.09 10.30
CA THR A 487 -10.04 -10.95 10.15
C THR A 487 -9.35 -9.62 10.49
N GLN A 488 -9.64 -8.56 9.73
CA GLN A 488 -9.15 -7.20 10.00
C GLN A 488 -10.28 -6.25 10.39
N ASP A 489 -9.93 -5.20 11.14
CA ASP A 489 -10.86 -4.12 11.49
C ASP A 489 -11.24 -3.25 10.27
N SER A 490 -12.38 -2.56 10.35
CA SER A 490 -12.84 -1.66 9.30
C SER A 490 -11.96 -0.39 9.21
N ASP A 491 -11.59 0.00 7.99
CA ASP A 491 -10.78 1.20 7.75
C ASP A 491 -11.50 2.46 8.27
N PRO A 492 -10.89 3.24 9.18
CA PRO A 492 -11.48 4.47 9.71
C PRO A 492 -11.97 5.47 8.66
N ILE A 493 -11.44 5.44 7.43
CA ILE A 493 -11.87 6.32 6.33
C ILE A 493 -13.34 6.12 5.96
N GLN A 494 -13.90 4.91 6.15
CA GLN A 494 -15.29 4.62 5.78
C GLN A 494 -16.31 5.45 6.58
N LYS A 495 -15.91 6.00 7.73
CA LYS A 495 -16.74 6.92 8.54
C LYS A 495 -17.03 8.26 7.85
N PHE A 496 -16.24 8.61 6.83
CA PHE A 496 -16.30 9.90 6.13
C PHE A 496 -16.73 9.79 4.66
N LEU A 497 -17.02 8.57 4.18
CA LEU A 497 -17.33 8.30 2.77
C LEU A 497 -18.77 7.78 2.63
N PRO A 498 -19.52 8.21 1.59
CA PRO A 498 -20.92 7.81 1.43
C PRO A 498 -21.04 6.30 1.15
N LYS A 499 -22.10 5.65 1.61
CA LYS A 499 -22.27 4.19 1.44
C LYS A 499 -22.52 3.82 -0.02
N VAL A 500 -21.89 2.75 -0.47
CA VAL A 500 -22.11 2.17 -1.81
C VAL A 500 -22.87 0.86 -1.63
N GLU A 501 -24.11 0.81 -2.09
CA GLU A 501 -24.96 -0.38 -1.93
C GLU A 501 -24.93 -1.21 -3.21
N ILE A 502 -24.06 -2.22 -3.22
CA ILE A 502 -23.84 -3.17 -4.31
C ILE A 502 -23.84 -4.57 -3.71
N ASN A 503 -24.55 -5.51 -4.33
CA ASN A 503 -25.07 -6.70 -3.67
C ASN A 503 -24.22 -7.96 -3.90
N PHE A 504 -23.90 -8.28 -5.16
CA PHE A 504 -23.20 -9.50 -5.59
C PHE A 504 -22.54 -9.32 -6.97
N ILE A 505 -21.68 -10.25 -7.38
CA ILE A 505 -21.11 -10.29 -8.74
C ILE A 505 -22.19 -10.83 -9.70
N ASP A 506 -22.61 -10.01 -10.67
CA ASP A 506 -23.69 -10.32 -11.60
C ASP A 506 -23.22 -11.24 -12.74
N HIS A 507 -22.06 -10.93 -13.31
CA HIS A 507 -21.36 -11.71 -14.34
C HIS A 507 -19.88 -11.31 -14.45
N VAL A 508 -19.06 -12.19 -15.03
CA VAL A 508 -17.62 -11.93 -15.29
C VAL A 508 -17.31 -12.23 -16.76
N VAL A 509 -16.70 -11.27 -17.46
CA VAL A 509 -16.55 -11.31 -18.92
C VAL A 509 -15.14 -11.70 -19.34
N GLY A 510 -15.01 -12.77 -20.12
CA GLY A 510 -13.74 -13.27 -20.67
C GLY A 510 -13.56 -12.91 -22.15
N ASN A 511 -12.63 -12.01 -22.44
CA ASN A 511 -12.23 -11.68 -23.81
C ASN A 511 -11.23 -12.72 -24.36
N GLN A 512 -11.39 -13.09 -25.63
CA GLN A 512 -10.61 -14.10 -26.34
C GLN A 512 -9.99 -13.51 -27.63
N PRO A 513 -8.89 -14.08 -28.13
CA PRO A 513 -8.39 -13.84 -29.49
C PRO A 513 -9.41 -14.17 -30.59
N ASP A 514 -9.13 -13.76 -31.83
CA ASP A 514 -10.00 -14.00 -32.98
C ASP A 514 -10.20 -15.51 -33.26
N ASN A 515 -11.46 -15.93 -33.32
CA ASN A 515 -11.93 -17.31 -33.49
C ASN A 515 -11.75 -18.24 -32.26
N GLU A 516 -11.43 -17.70 -31.06
CA GLU A 516 -11.29 -18.51 -29.84
C GLU A 516 -12.56 -18.55 -28.96
N MET A 517 -13.58 -17.71 -29.20
CA MET A 517 -14.81 -17.67 -28.39
C MET A 517 -15.54 -19.01 -28.33
N GLU A 518 -15.70 -19.69 -29.46
CA GLU A 518 -16.37 -21.01 -29.51
C GLU A 518 -15.59 -22.09 -28.77
N THR A 519 -14.25 -21.99 -28.74
CA THR A 519 -13.39 -22.91 -27.99
C THR A 519 -13.53 -22.68 -26.49
N ALA A 520 -13.47 -21.42 -26.04
CA ALA A 520 -13.64 -21.05 -24.64
C ALA A 520 -15.08 -21.33 -24.14
N ALA A 521 -16.12 -21.00 -24.91
CA ALA A 521 -17.51 -21.34 -24.58
C ALA A 521 -17.73 -22.86 -24.50
N SER A 522 -17.20 -23.61 -25.48
CA SER A 522 -17.22 -25.09 -25.48
C SER A 522 -16.56 -25.71 -24.24
N TRP A 523 -15.58 -25.05 -23.62
CA TRP A 523 -14.94 -25.54 -22.41
C TRP A 523 -15.92 -25.55 -21.23
N TYR A 524 -16.70 -24.48 -21.04
CA TYR A 524 -17.74 -24.43 -20.01
C TYR A 524 -18.84 -25.47 -20.25
N GLU A 525 -19.28 -25.65 -21.52
CA GLU A 525 -20.28 -26.67 -21.89
C GLU A 525 -19.81 -28.08 -21.55
N LYS A 526 -18.56 -28.42 -21.92
CA LYS A 526 -18.03 -29.79 -21.80
C LYS A 526 -17.53 -30.09 -20.39
N CYS A 527 -16.76 -29.19 -19.77
CA CYS A 527 -16.05 -29.47 -18.53
C CYS A 527 -16.89 -29.18 -17.28
N LEU A 528 -17.77 -28.16 -17.32
CA LEU A 528 -18.56 -27.71 -16.16
C LEU A 528 -20.08 -27.89 -16.34
N GLN A 529 -20.53 -28.44 -17.47
CA GLN A 529 -21.96 -28.65 -17.80
C GLN A 529 -22.81 -27.36 -17.84
N PHE A 530 -22.19 -26.22 -18.17
CA PHE A 530 -22.89 -24.96 -18.38
C PHE A 530 -23.68 -24.98 -19.71
N HIS A 531 -24.71 -24.15 -19.85
CA HIS A 531 -25.43 -23.95 -21.11
C HIS A 531 -25.21 -22.55 -21.69
N ARG A 532 -25.41 -22.42 -23.01
CA ARG A 532 -25.45 -21.13 -23.71
C ARG A 532 -26.76 -20.42 -23.34
N PHE A 533 -26.66 -19.40 -22.49
CA PHE A 533 -27.77 -18.57 -22.02
C PHE A 533 -28.20 -17.55 -23.09
N TRP A 534 -27.23 -16.92 -23.75
CA TRP A 534 -27.46 -15.89 -24.76
C TRP A 534 -26.29 -15.80 -25.74
N SER A 535 -26.50 -15.23 -26.92
CA SER A 535 -25.44 -14.90 -27.86
C SER A 535 -25.81 -13.74 -28.77
N VAL A 536 -24.79 -13.06 -29.29
CA VAL A 536 -24.90 -11.98 -30.29
C VAL A 536 -23.79 -12.04 -31.33
N ASP A 537 -24.13 -11.75 -32.59
CA ASP A 537 -23.18 -11.65 -33.69
C ASP A 537 -22.83 -10.20 -34.08
N ASP A 538 -21.87 -10.07 -35.00
CA ASP A 538 -21.39 -8.81 -35.58
C ASP A 538 -22.46 -8.03 -36.38
N LYS A 539 -23.64 -8.62 -36.64
CA LYS A 539 -24.80 -7.93 -37.25
C LYS A 539 -25.72 -7.32 -36.19
N GLN A 540 -25.46 -7.61 -34.91
CA GLN A 540 -26.20 -7.09 -33.75
C GLN A 540 -25.36 -6.06 -32.98
N ILE A 541 -24.07 -6.34 -32.71
CA ILE A 541 -23.17 -5.45 -31.95
C ILE A 541 -22.02 -4.95 -32.84
N PHE A 542 -22.24 -3.77 -33.43
CA PHE A 542 -21.29 -3.07 -34.31
C PHE A 542 -21.53 -1.55 -34.30
N THR A 543 -20.50 -0.75 -34.59
CA THR A 543 -20.59 0.68 -34.92
C THR A 543 -20.34 0.90 -36.42
N GLU A 544 -20.01 2.13 -36.86
CA GLU A 544 -19.48 2.32 -38.21
C GLU A 544 -18.06 1.73 -38.37
N TYR A 545 -17.36 1.48 -37.25
CA TYR A 545 -15.92 1.27 -37.21
C TYR A 545 -15.54 -0.14 -36.77
N SER A 546 -16.09 -0.66 -35.67
CA SER A 546 -15.74 -1.99 -35.16
C SER A 546 -16.96 -2.82 -34.70
N ALA A 547 -16.73 -4.11 -34.42
CA ALA A 547 -17.73 -5.08 -33.98
C ALA A 547 -17.14 -6.11 -33.00
N LEU A 548 -18.00 -6.92 -32.37
CA LEU A 548 -17.61 -8.12 -31.63
C LEU A 548 -18.61 -9.26 -31.82
N ARG A 549 -18.25 -10.46 -31.37
CA ARG A 549 -19.20 -11.57 -31.11
C ARG A 549 -19.15 -11.94 -29.64
N SER A 550 -20.27 -12.44 -29.09
CA SER A 550 -20.35 -12.85 -27.68
C SER A 550 -21.25 -14.07 -27.48
N ILE A 551 -20.85 -14.98 -26.59
CA ILE A 551 -21.65 -16.10 -26.07
C ILE A 551 -21.64 -16.04 -24.55
N VAL A 552 -22.82 -15.97 -23.93
CA VAL A 552 -22.98 -16.02 -22.48
C VAL A 552 -23.18 -17.46 -22.03
N MET A 553 -22.21 -17.98 -21.28
CA MET A 553 -22.31 -19.26 -20.61
C MET A 553 -22.94 -19.09 -19.22
N ALA A 554 -23.79 -20.01 -18.79
CA ALA A 554 -24.36 -20.02 -17.45
C ALA A 554 -24.43 -21.43 -16.86
N ASN A 555 -24.40 -21.57 -15.53
CA ASN A 555 -24.76 -22.83 -14.89
C ASN A 555 -26.26 -23.10 -15.05
N TRP A 556 -26.68 -24.33 -14.74
CA TRP A 556 -28.06 -24.80 -14.91
C TRP A 556 -29.12 -23.93 -14.20
N GLU A 557 -28.80 -23.40 -13.01
CA GLU A 557 -29.67 -22.50 -12.23
C GLU A 557 -29.55 -21.02 -12.64
N GLU A 558 -28.70 -20.71 -13.63
CA GLU A 558 -28.43 -19.37 -14.18
C GLU A 558 -27.94 -18.33 -13.15
N THR A 559 -27.42 -18.79 -12.02
CA THR A 559 -26.89 -17.97 -10.91
C THR A 559 -25.48 -17.43 -11.16
N VAL A 560 -24.68 -18.13 -11.97
CA VAL A 560 -23.36 -17.75 -12.45
C VAL A 560 -23.45 -17.50 -13.96
N LYS A 561 -22.89 -16.39 -14.44
CA LYS A 561 -22.89 -16.01 -15.86
C LYS A 561 -21.51 -15.54 -16.31
N MET A 562 -21.03 -16.11 -17.41
CA MET A 562 -19.73 -15.85 -18.00
C MET A 562 -19.89 -15.49 -19.50
N PRO A 563 -20.05 -14.20 -19.86
CA PRO A 563 -19.94 -13.74 -21.23
C PRO A 563 -18.52 -13.95 -21.78
N ILE A 564 -18.42 -14.67 -22.89
CA ILE A 564 -17.18 -14.94 -23.62
C ILE A 564 -17.22 -14.14 -24.92
N ASN A 565 -16.24 -13.29 -25.17
CA ASN A 565 -16.21 -12.40 -26.34
C ASN A 565 -15.01 -12.70 -27.25
N GLU A 566 -15.16 -12.47 -28.56
CA GLU A 566 -14.05 -12.37 -29.51
C GLU A 566 -14.19 -11.11 -30.38
N PRO A 567 -13.09 -10.58 -30.96
CA PRO A 567 -13.19 -9.52 -31.96
C PRO A 567 -13.98 -9.99 -33.19
N ALA A 568 -14.51 -9.03 -33.95
CA ALA A 568 -15.18 -9.30 -35.21
C ALA A 568 -14.83 -8.26 -36.28
N PRO A 569 -15.01 -8.57 -37.58
CA PRO A 569 -14.59 -7.70 -38.67
C PRO A 569 -15.25 -6.31 -38.63
N GLY A 570 -14.43 -5.29 -38.85
CA GLY A 570 -14.85 -3.88 -38.95
C GLY A 570 -13.98 -3.10 -39.94
N LYS A 571 -14.21 -1.79 -40.05
CA LYS A 571 -13.31 -0.87 -40.76
C LYS A 571 -12.02 -0.57 -39.98
N LYS A 572 -12.06 -0.81 -38.67
CA LYS A 572 -11.13 -0.38 -37.63
C LYS A 572 -11.02 -1.45 -36.54
N LYS A 573 -10.10 -1.28 -35.58
CA LYS A 573 -9.80 -2.32 -34.58
C LYS A 573 -10.96 -2.49 -33.58
N SER A 574 -11.34 -3.74 -33.29
CA SER A 574 -12.29 -4.04 -32.21
C SER A 574 -11.66 -3.81 -30.84
N GLN A 575 -12.42 -3.25 -29.90
CA GLN A 575 -12.03 -3.12 -28.49
C GLN A 575 -11.64 -4.46 -27.82
N ILE A 576 -12.13 -5.59 -28.34
CA ILE A 576 -11.72 -6.93 -27.87
C ILE A 576 -10.30 -7.25 -28.35
N GLN A 577 -9.93 -6.83 -29.57
CA GLN A 577 -8.57 -6.95 -30.09
C GLN A 577 -7.61 -5.97 -29.41
N GLU A 578 -8.05 -4.75 -29.05
CA GLU A 578 -7.27 -3.85 -28.18
C GLU A 578 -6.97 -4.53 -26.84
N TYR A 579 -7.99 -5.10 -26.17
CA TYR A 579 -7.78 -5.85 -24.92
C TYR A 579 -6.75 -6.97 -25.10
N VAL A 580 -6.91 -7.84 -26.11
CA VAL A 580 -6.00 -8.98 -26.33
C VAL A 580 -4.56 -8.54 -26.63
N GLU A 581 -4.37 -7.40 -27.31
CA GLU A 581 -3.04 -6.84 -27.56
C GLU A 581 -2.35 -6.31 -26.28
N TYR A 582 -3.07 -5.54 -25.46
CA TYR A 582 -2.50 -4.95 -24.23
C TYR A 582 -2.41 -5.95 -23.06
N TYR A 583 -3.29 -6.95 -23.03
CA TYR A 583 -3.27 -8.03 -22.03
C TYR A 583 -2.32 -9.18 -22.43
N GLY A 584 -1.91 -9.25 -23.70
CA GLY A 584 -1.04 -10.31 -24.22
C GLY A 584 -1.73 -11.66 -24.48
N GLY A 585 -3.06 -11.75 -24.40
CA GLY A 585 -3.80 -13.00 -24.60
C GLY A 585 -5.29 -12.94 -24.25
N ALA A 586 -5.89 -14.10 -24.00
CA ALA A 586 -7.25 -14.20 -23.47
C ALA A 586 -7.29 -13.91 -21.96
N GLY A 587 -8.33 -13.24 -21.47
CA GLY A 587 -8.43 -12.85 -20.06
C GLY A 587 -9.75 -12.22 -19.66
N VAL A 588 -9.93 -11.97 -18.35
CA VAL A 588 -11.10 -11.27 -17.82
C VAL A 588 -11.04 -9.77 -18.14
N GLN A 589 -12.01 -9.29 -18.92
CA GLN A 589 -12.16 -7.88 -19.28
C GLN A 589 -12.83 -7.06 -18.16
N HIS A 590 -13.94 -7.55 -17.62
CA HIS A 590 -14.68 -6.83 -16.59
C HIS A 590 -15.51 -7.74 -15.68
N ILE A 591 -15.76 -7.25 -14.47
CA ILE A 591 -16.62 -7.86 -13.45
C ILE A 591 -17.82 -6.94 -13.27
N ALA A 592 -19.03 -7.40 -13.61
CA ALA A 592 -20.25 -6.65 -13.38
C ALA A 592 -20.75 -6.87 -11.94
N LEU A 593 -21.14 -5.78 -11.27
CA LEU A 593 -21.59 -5.81 -9.88
C LEU A 593 -23.03 -5.33 -9.77
N ASN A 594 -23.89 -6.13 -9.14
CA ASN A 594 -25.34 -5.92 -9.09
C ASN A 594 -25.72 -4.86 -8.02
N THR A 595 -26.71 -4.02 -8.30
CA THR A 595 -27.34 -3.11 -7.31
C THR A 595 -28.82 -2.90 -7.62
N GLU A 596 -29.61 -2.66 -6.59
CA GLU A 596 -31.05 -2.31 -6.70
C GLU A 596 -31.29 -0.79 -6.84
N ASP A 597 -30.31 0.05 -6.46
CA ASP A 597 -30.33 1.51 -6.69
C ASP A 597 -29.02 1.97 -7.35
N ILE A 598 -28.99 1.85 -8.68
CA ILE A 598 -27.87 2.29 -9.51
C ILE A 598 -27.65 3.81 -9.50
N ILE A 599 -28.66 4.62 -9.12
CA ILE A 599 -28.50 6.08 -9.05
C ILE A 599 -27.67 6.42 -7.82
N THR A 600 -28.13 6.03 -6.64
CA THR A 600 -27.40 6.25 -5.38
C THR A 600 -26.03 5.57 -5.40
N ALA A 601 -25.91 4.37 -5.98
CA ALA A 601 -24.62 3.69 -6.11
C ALA A 601 -23.63 4.47 -7.00
N VAL A 602 -24.05 4.94 -8.18
CA VAL A 602 -23.16 5.71 -9.09
C VAL A 602 -22.84 7.10 -8.53
N GLU A 603 -23.79 7.77 -7.88
CA GLU A 603 -23.54 9.06 -7.21
C GLU A 603 -22.49 8.90 -6.09
N ASN A 604 -22.62 7.87 -5.25
CA ASN A 604 -21.70 7.64 -4.14
C ASN A 604 -20.33 7.10 -4.59
N LEU A 605 -20.27 6.30 -5.65
CA LEU A 605 -19.01 5.92 -6.32
C LEU A 605 -18.30 7.15 -6.90
N ARG A 606 -19.02 8.06 -7.58
CA ARG A 606 -18.44 9.32 -8.10
C ARG A 606 -17.99 10.25 -6.97
N ALA A 607 -18.76 10.37 -5.88
CA ALA A 607 -18.37 11.12 -4.69
C ALA A 607 -17.13 10.53 -4.00
N ARG A 608 -16.94 9.21 -4.06
CA ARG A 608 -15.69 8.53 -3.67
C ARG A 608 -14.55 8.67 -4.69
N GLY A 609 -14.79 9.25 -5.87
CA GLY A 609 -13.80 9.46 -6.92
C GLY A 609 -13.54 8.22 -7.78
N VAL A 610 -14.58 7.46 -8.12
CA VAL A 610 -14.56 6.46 -9.20
C VAL A 610 -14.95 7.12 -10.51
N ASP A 611 -14.09 6.97 -11.51
CA ASP A 611 -14.34 7.40 -12.89
C ASP A 611 -15.22 6.38 -13.65
N PHE A 612 -15.96 6.87 -14.64
CA PHE A 612 -16.86 6.09 -15.48
C PHE A 612 -16.75 6.58 -16.93
N LEU A 613 -17.03 5.69 -17.88
CA LEU A 613 -17.12 6.03 -19.31
C LEU A 613 -18.10 7.19 -19.57
N SER A 614 -17.76 8.03 -20.56
CA SER A 614 -18.62 9.14 -21.00
C SER A 614 -19.67 8.65 -21.99
N ILE A 615 -20.96 8.87 -21.69
CA ILE A 615 -22.07 8.54 -22.58
C ILE A 615 -22.52 9.81 -23.34
N PRO A 616 -22.55 9.80 -24.69
CA PRO A 616 -22.96 10.98 -25.47
C PRO A 616 -24.38 11.46 -25.16
N SER A 617 -24.57 12.78 -25.03
CA SER A 617 -25.87 13.41 -24.71
C SER A 617 -27.01 13.03 -25.66
N SER A 618 -26.69 12.67 -26.91
CA SER A 618 -27.63 12.18 -27.92
C SER A 618 -28.32 10.88 -27.53
N TYR A 619 -27.64 9.97 -26.81
CA TYR A 619 -28.23 8.73 -26.29
C TYR A 619 -29.46 9.03 -25.43
N TYR A 620 -29.34 9.99 -24.50
CA TYR A 620 -30.43 10.38 -23.61
C TYR A 620 -31.58 11.08 -24.35
N THR A 621 -31.36 11.64 -25.54
CA THR A 621 -32.44 12.14 -26.40
C THR A 621 -33.16 10.98 -27.09
N ILE A 622 -32.40 10.06 -27.70
CA ILE A 622 -32.93 8.89 -28.42
C ILE A 622 -33.71 7.95 -27.48
N ILE A 623 -33.21 7.70 -26.27
CA ILE A 623 -33.90 6.79 -25.34
C ILE A 623 -35.20 7.39 -24.79
N ARG A 624 -35.29 8.71 -24.60
CA ARG A 624 -36.53 9.40 -24.18
C ARG A 624 -37.62 9.27 -25.24
N ASP A 625 -37.28 9.46 -26.51
CA ASP A 625 -38.20 9.26 -27.64
C ASP A 625 -38.66 7.79 -27.76
N ARG A 626 -37.73 6.83 -27.69
CA ARG A 626 -38.06 5.40 -27.69
C ARG A 626 -38.95 4.99 -26.52
N LEU A 627 -38.74 5.54 -25.33
CA LEU A 627 -39.54 5.24 -24.14
C LEU A 627 -40.99 5.72 -24.25
N GLN A 628 -41.26 6.84 -24.94
CA GLN A 628 -42.63 7.31 -25.20
C GLN A 628 -43.45 6.33 -26.05
N HIS A 629 -42.78 5.50 -26.85
CA HIS A 629 -43.39 4.57 -27.80
C HIS A 629 -43.24 3.09 -27.41
N SER A 630 -42.55 2.79 -26.30
CA SER A 630 -42.26 1.41 -25.87
C SER A 630 -43.46 0.71 -25.24
N LYS A 631 -43.55 -0.62 -25.46
CA LYS A 631 -44.50 -1.53 -24.80
C LYS A 631 -43.83 -2.60 -23.94
N VAL A 632 -42.50 -2.56 -23.80
CA VAL A 632 -41.68 -3.65 -23.25
C VAL A 632 -41.07 -3.26 -21.90
N LYS A 633 -41.05 -4.20 -20.95
CA LYS A 633 -40.40 -4.10 -19.63
C LYS A 633 -39.32 -5.17 -19.49
N GLY A 634 -38.21 -5.06 -20.23
CA GLY A 634 -37.16 -6.08 -20.24
C GLY A 634 -35.87 -5.63 -20.91
N PHE A 635 -34.82 -6.43 -20.73
CA PHE A 635 -33.48 -6.21 -21.30
C PHE A 635 -33.45 -6.36 -22.83
N GLY A 636 -32.43 -5.78 -23.46
CA GLY A 636 -32.17 -5.94 -24.90
C GLY A 636 -30.83 -5.35 -25.33
N ALA A 637 -30.37 -5.75 -26.53
CA ALA A 637 -29.04 -5.44 -27.08
C ALA A 637 -28.71 -3.93 -27.23
N GLY A 638 -29.68 -3.03 -27.06
CA GLY A 638 -29.46 -1.58 -27.12
C GLY A 638 -28.46 -1.07 -26.07
N ASN A 639 -28.53 -1.54 -24.82
CA ASN A 639 -27.57 -1.15 -23.78
C ASN A 639 -26.17 -1.67 -24.10
N PHE A 640 -26.07 -2.90 -24.62
CA PHE A 640 -24.80 -3.52 -25.00
C PHE A 640 -24.13 -2.75 -26.14
N LYS A 641 -24.91 -2.30 -27.15
CA LYS A 641 -24.40 -1.43 -28.22
C LYS A 641 -23.93 -0.07 -27.71
N THR A 642 -24.66 0.60 -26.82
CA THR A 642 -24.20 1.90 -26.29
C THR A 642 -23.01 1.76 -25.33
N LEU A 643 -22.87 0.65 -24.61
CA LEU A 643 -21.63 0.34 -23.89
C LEU A 643 -20.46 0.17 -24.87
N PHE A 644 -20.65 -0.60 -25.93
CA PHE A 644 -19.66 -0.79 -26.99
C PHE A 644 -19.23 0.54 -27.63
N GLU A 645 -20.19 1.40 -28.01
CA GLU A 645 -19.97 2.77 -28.52
C GLU A 645 -19.18 3.65 -27.52
N SER A 646 -19.45 3.52 -26.21
CA SER A 646 -18.78 4.32 -25.17
C SER A 646 -17.35 3.85 -24.89
N ILE A 647 -17.06 2.55 -25.03
CA ILE A 647 -15.70 2.00 -24.94
C ILE A 647 -14.91 2.34 -26.21
N GLU A 648 -15.53 2.26 -27.39
CA GLU A 648 -14.93 2.64 -28.67
C GLU A 648 -14.51 4.12 -28.69
N TYR A 649 -15.30 5.03 -28.10
CA TYR A 649 -14.91 6.43 -27.93
C TYR A 649 -13.62 6.60 -27.09
N GLU A 650 -13.47 5.85 -26.00
CA GLU A 650 -12.24 5.90 -25.20
C GLU A 650 -11.07 5.17 -25.88
N GLN A 651 -11.32 4.16 -26.74
CA GLN A 651 -10.32 3.53 -27.61
C GLN A 651 -9.78 4.53 -28.65
N GLU A 652 -10.65 5.37 -29.22
CA GLU A 652 -10.22 6.48 -30.10
C GLU A 652 -9.36 7.49 -29.34
N ARG A 653 -9.74 7.84 -28.09
CA ARG A 653 -8.94 8.73 -27.22
C ARG A 653 -7.57 8.15 -26.84
N ARG A 654 -7.42 6.82 -26.81
CA ARG A 654 -6.12 6.12 -26.66
C ARG A 654 -5.31 6.05 -27.96
N GLY A 655 -5.92 6.35 -29.11
CA GLY A 655 -5.29 6.25 -30.43
C GLY A 655 -5.35 4.85 -31.07
N ASN A 656 -6.18 3.94 -30.52
CA ASN A 656 -6.16 2.51 -30.81
C ASN A 656 -7.33 2.01 -31.69
N LEU A 657 -8.13 2.92 -32.25
CA LEU A 657 -9.32 2.63 -33.05
C LEU A 657 -9.02 2.67 -34.55
#